data_AF-A0A9D2GWB6-F1
#
_entry.id   AF-A0A9D2GWB6-F1
#
_cell.length_a   1.000
_cell.length_b   1.000
_cell.length_c   1.000
_cell.angle_alpha   90.00
_cell.angle_beta   90.00
_cell.angle_gamma   90.00
#
_symmetry.space_group_name_H-M   'P 1'
#
loop_
_entity.id
_entity.type
_entity.pdbx_description
1 polymer ?
#
loop_
_entity_poly.entity_id
_entity_poly.type
_entity_poly.pdbx_seq_one_letter_code
_entity_poly.pdbx_strand_id
1 'polypeptide(L)'
;MLKRIFLGLLLVVNCDFVVGEVSADYQNPVVNYSLPDPSVIQGADGYYYLYATEDIRNIPIHRSKNLVDWEFVGTAFSEKTRPSFEPKGGLWAPDINRIGDKYVLYYSMSRWGGEWTCGIGVATADTPLGPFRDHGMMFRSNEIGIQNCIDPFYIEDNGKKYLFWGSFRGIYGAELNDDGLSLKTGCEKKQIAGTAYEGTYICKRGDYYYLYASTGTCCEGLKSTYQTVVGRSKSVWGPYVDKQGRSMMENHHELLIRGNKRFVGTGHNSELVTDDAGQDWILYHGVDTANPHGRVLLLDKVEWEDGWPVVQSSSPSISASRPLFLIENLQTILSLKSPGNQAVDYPLYYNRLSDNLYDYEWKGNTKLPVLIFQKIDAAVGKIVLKTQIIALDDIYFSYGQYWNTHFPHDKCLFYMPGFWYRRNQRSPQEAPSFYASDSWIVREDRLSAPLTGVFNEMNGRSLLVSRLDVGNTDVLTTHKEGDVILSGSTSLGFTGFERQEGSAVLAFGFPYREAPKTYIRKLTLAPEVRTFQALKKGESIFLTWEVKSGEAENFSDFVKQTWEYSYDTYAPVPVDTTYSVKQVKDLLSKYFTSSLVDRYPLIYNSGAHLRVDDCQSRGIAEVGFIGRTLLNAFNAWEYGWQVNRQDLKENSQHIFDSYLKNGFTSTGFFREYVDFEKQVDEQNLSIRRQSEGIYAMLHFLHYEREAGRVHPEWENRIRKMLDLFLRLQNEDGSFPRKFHEDLSIVDKSGGSTSSATLPLVMGYKYYGDKRYLEAAMRTADYMEQNIILKSDYFSSTLDANCEDKEASLYASVANYYLALVTRGEKSEHYARLCRDAAYFALSWYYLWDVPFAKGQMLGDLGLQTRGWGNVSVENNHIDVFIFGFADVLTWLSKRFDEPRFSSMANVISTSMRQLLPFEGHLCGVAKPGYYPEVIQHTNWDYGRNGKGFYNDIFAPGWTVASLWELYSPGRAERFFHK
;
A
#
# COMPACT_ATOMS: atom_id res chain seq x y z
N MET A 1 32.42 3.77 -50.07
CA MET A 1 31.79 2.46 -50.30
C MET A 1 32.74 1.37 -49.85
N LEU A 2 32.49 0.70 -48.72
CA LEU A 2 32.64 -0.75 -48.57
C LEU A 2 32.11 -1.15 -47.19
N LYS A 3 31.17 -2.11 -47.21
CA LYS A 3 30.53 -2.75 -46.06
C LYS A 3 31.57 -3.52 -45.22
N ARG A 4 31.52 -3.39 -43.90
CA ARG A 4 31.98 -4.43 -42.97
C ARG A 4 30.92 -4.62 -41.87
N ILE A 5 30.36 -5.82 -41.89
CA ILE A 5 29.43 -6.39 -40.92
C ILE A 5 30.24 -6.71 -39.66
N PHE A 6 29.85 -6.16 -38.52
CA PHE A 6 30.29 -6.62 -37.20
C PHE A 6 29.14 -7.40 -36.56
N LEU A 7 29.38 -8.69 -36.35
CA LEU A 7 28.51 -9.62 -35.65
C LEU A 7 28.71 -9.38 -34.14
N GLY A 8 27.75 -8.71 -33.48
CA GLY A 8 27.71 -8.59 -32.03
C GLY A 8 26.84 -9.71 -31.46
N LEU A 9 27.45 -10.64 -30.71
CA LEU A 9 26.75 -11.59 -29.86
C LEU A 9 25.96 -10.80 -28.79
N LEU A 10 24.64 -10.69 -28.93
CA LEU A 10 23.76 -10.37 -27.81
C LEU A 10 23.56 -11.66 -27.00
N LEU A 11 24.24 -11.78 -25.87
CA LEU A 11 23.80 -12.68 -24.80
C LEU A 11 22.57 -12.03 -24.16
N VAL A 12 21.38 -12.44 -24.59
CA VAL A 12 20.15 -12.19 -23.85
C VAL A 12 20.15 -13.21 -22.70
N VAL A 13 20.62 -12.78 -21.53
CA VAL A 13 20.31 -13.47 -20.28
C VAL A 13 18.85 -13.15 -19.99
N ASN A 14 17.94 -14.03 -20.42
CA ASN A 14 16.58 -14.07 -19.86
C ASN A 14 16.73 -14.48 -18.39
N CYS A 15 16.82 -13.48 -17.52
CA CYS A 15 16.54 -13.65 -16.11
C CYS A 15 15.01 -13.60 -16.00
N ASP A 16 14.38 -14.76 -16.08
CA ASP A 16 12.98 -14.92 -15.65
C ASP A 16 12.94 -14.65 -14.14
N PHE A 17 12.71 -13.39 -13.78
CA PHE A 17 12.30 -13.03 -12.44
C PHE A 17 10.89 -13.58 -12.24
N VAL A 18 10.80 -14.71 -11.54
CA VAL A 18 9.55 -15.19 -10.97
C VAL A 18 9.17 -14.20 -9.87
N VAL A 19 8.35 -13.21 -10.25
CA VAL A 19 7.66 -12.32 -9.30
C VAL A 19 6.62 -13.19 -8.59
N GLY A 20 6.76 -13.35 -7.28
CA GLY A 20 5.85 -14.14 -6.45
C GLY A 20 4.41 -13.63 -6.58
N GLU A 21 3.54 -14.46 -7.15
CA GLU A 21 2.09 -14.25 -7.10
C GLU A 21 1.64 -14.23 -5.64
N VAL A 22 0.83 -13.24 -5.27
CA VAL A 22 0.00 -13.31 -4.06
C VAL A 22 -1.09 -14.31 -4.33
N SER A 23 -0.74 -15.56 -4.07
CA SER A 23 -1.69 -16.60 -3.77
C SER A 23 -1.01 -17.53 -2.76
N ALA A 24 -1.73 -17.97 -1.74
CA ALA A 24 -1.31 -19.22 -1.11
C ALA A 24 -1.33 -20.31 -2.19
N ASP A 25 -0.41 -21.28 -2.18
CA ASP A 25 -0.51 -22.42 -3.06
C ASP A 25 -1.67 -23.32 -2.59
N TYR A 26 -2.31 -24.05 -3.50
CA TYR A 26 -3.10 -25.24 -3.15
C TYR A 26 -2.32 -26.51 -3.47
N GLN A 27 -2.81 -27.63 -2.95
CA GLN A 27 -2.31 -28.95 -3.28
C GLN A 27 -3.43 -29.79 -3.88
N ASN A 28 -3.08 -30.55 -4.91
CA ASN A 28 -3.96 -31.59 -5.41
C ASN A 28 -3.76 -32.89 -4.60
N PRO A 29 -4.84 -33.66 -4.36
CA PRO A 29 -6.21 -33.34 -4.74
C PRO A 29 -6.84 -32.29 -3.82
N VAL A 30 -7.70 -31.43 -4.37
CA VAL A 30 -8.49 -30.46 -3.60
C VAL A 30 -9.59 -31.14 -2.76
N VAL A 31 -10.04 -32.33 -3.17
CA VAL A 31 -10.83 -33.25 -2.33
C VAL A 31 -10.28 -34.66 -2.44
N ASN A 32 -9.90 -35.26 -1.30
CA ASN A 32 -9.14 -36.51 -1.24
C ASN A 32 -9.98 -37.80 -1.10
N TYR A 33 -11.29 -37.73 -1.37
CA TYR A 33 -12.20 -38.87 -1.45
C TYR A 33 -12.93 -38.88 -2.80
N SER A 34 -13.65 -39.96 -3.09
CA SER A 34 -14.25 -40.18 -4.41
C SER A 34 -15.35 -39.14 -4.72
N LEU A 35 -15.07 -38.25 -5.68
CA LEU A 35 -16.01 -37.29 -6.30
C LEU A 35 -15.86 -37.34 -7.81
N PRO A 36 -16.37 -38.41 -8.44
CA PRO A 36 -16.22 -38.59 -9.87
C PRO A 36 -17.16 -37.75 -10.70
N ASP A 37 -16.74 -37.45 -11.92
CA ASP A 37 -17.56 -36.80 -12.94
C ASP A 37 -18.15 -35.46 -12.45
N PRO A 38 -17.30 -34.50 -12.00
CA PRO A 38 -17.75 -33.24 -11.42
C PRO A 38 -18.42 -32.32 -12.46
N SER A 39 -19.57 -31.76 -12.10
CA SER A 39 -20.16 -30.56 -12.73
C SER A 39 -20.24 -29.45 -11.70
N VAL A 40 -19.91 -28.22 -12.11
CA VAL A 40 -19.77 -27.04 -11.25
C VAL A 40 -20.61 -25.87 -11.74
N ILE A 41 -21.28 -25.20 -10.82
CA ILE A 41 -22.03 -23.97 -11.12
C ILE A 41 -21.83 -22.92 -10.03
N GLN A 42 -21.75 -21.65 -10.41
CA GLN A 42 -21.79 -20.55 -9.44
C GLN A 42 -23.24 -20.23 -9.04
N GLY A 43 -23.52 -20.25 -7.75
CA GLY A 43 -24.78 -19.82 -7.15
C GLY A 43 -24.91 -18.29 -7.08
N ALA A 44 -26.15 -17.81 -6.97
CA ALA A 44 -26.43 -16.37 -6.80
C ALA A 44 -25.95 -15.80 -5.46
N ASP A 45 -25.60 -16.68 -4.51
CA ASP A 45 -25.02 -16.35 -3.20
C ASP A 45 -23.49 -16.27 -3.21
N GLY A 46 -22.86 -16.42 -4.38
CA GLY A 46 -21.41 -16.32 -4.56
C GLY A 46 -20.64 -17.61 -4.26
N TYR A 47 -21.31 -18.72 -3.92
CA TYR A 47 -20.66 -20.02 -3.78
C TYR A 47 -20.60 -20.77 -5.11
N TYR A 48 -19.53 -21.52 -5.33
CA TYR A 48 -19.48 -22.58 -6.34
C TYR A 48 -20.07 -23.86 -5.75
N TYR A 49 -20.91 -24.55 -6.53
CA TYR A 49 -21.54 -25.80 -6.18
C TYR A 49 -21.06 -26.91 -7.11
N LEU A 50 -20.64 -28.03 -6.54
CA LEU A 50 -20.18 -29.19 -7.28
C LEU A 50 -21.11 -30.37 -7.07
N TYR A 51 -21.40 -31.09 -8.16
CA TYR A 51 -22.20 -32.31 -8.21
C TYR A 51 -21.36 -33.42 -8.83
N ALA A 52 -21.48 -34.64 -8.32
CA ALA A 52 -20.68 -35.78 -8.78
C ALA A 52 -21.52 -37.05 -8.96
N THR A 53 -20.96 -38.03 -9.67
CA THR A 53 -21.47 -39.40 -9.73
C THR A 53 -21.58 -39.99 -8.32
N GLU A 54 -22.60 -40.83 -8.11
CA GLU A 54 -23.07 -41.22 -6.77
C GLU A 54 -22.23 -42.24 -5.97
N ASP A 55 -20.89 -42.14 -6.02
CA ASP A 55 -20.02 -42.81 -5.06
C ASP A 55 -20.39 -42.40 -3.61
N ILE A 56 -20.92 -41.18 -3.45
CA ILE A 56 -21.82 -40.80 -2.36
C ILE A 56 -23.26 -40.89 -2.87
N ARG A 57 -24.07 -41.74 -2.23
CA ARG A 57 -25.43 -42.08 -2.69
C ARG A 57 -26.30 -40.84 -2.91
N ASN A 58 -27.05 -40.82 -4.02
CA ASN A 58 -28.03 -39.77 -4.38
C ASN A 58 -27.46 -38.42 -4.89
N ILE A 59 -26.31 -38.44 -5.56
CA ILE A 59 -25.61 -37.29 -6.14
C ILE A 59 -25.19 -36.30 -5.04
N PRO A 60 -23.93 -36.33 -4.56
CA PRO A 60 -23.46 -35.39 -3.55
C PRO A 60 -23.44 -33.96 -4.08
N ILE A 61 -23.65 -33.01 -3.17
CA ILE A 61 -23.50 -31.58 -3.39
C ILE A 61 -22.41 -31.09 -2.46
N HIS A 62 -21.42 -30.44 -3.04
CA HIS A 62 -20.38 -29.71 -2.32
C HIS A 62 -20.48 -28.23 -2.65
N ARG A 63 -19.98 -27.38 -1.76
CA ARG A 63 -19.80 -25.95 -2.06
C ARG A 63 -18.41 -25.45 -1.70
N SER A 64 -17.94 -24.45 -2.42
CA SER A 64 -16.68 -23.74 -2.16
C SER A 64 -16.82 -22.26 -2.50
N LYS A 65 -16.01 -21.39 -1.90
CA LYS A 65 -15.87 -20.01 -2.37
C LYS A 65 -14.68 -19.85 -3.32
N ASN A 66 -13.65 -20.69 -3.18
CA ASN A 66 -12.35 -20.55 -3.86
C ASN A 66 -11.94 -21.72 -4.76
N LEU A 67 -12.84 -22.68 -5.01
CA LEU A 67 -12.60 -23.92 -5.76
C LEU A 67 -11.59 -24.89 -5.14
N VAL A 68 -11.02 -24.57 -3.98
CA VAL A 68 -9.99 -25.38 -3.30
C VAL A 68 -10.57 -26.00 -2.03
N ASP A 69 -11.20 -25.18 -1.18
CA ASP A 69 -11.77 -25.63 0.08
C ASP A 69 -13.25 -25.99 -0.14
N TRP A 70 -13.55 -27.29 -0.20
CA TRP A 70 -14.89 -27.80 -0.46
C TRP A 70 -15.57 -28.36 0.79
N GLU A 71 -16.80 -27.94 1.03
CA GLU A 71 -17.69 -28.42 2.10
C GLU A 71 -18.78 -29.32 1.51
N PHE A 72 -18.97 -30.53 2.04
CA PHE A 72 -20.14 -31.36 1.71
C PHE A 72 -21.40 -30.78 2.37
N VAL A 73 -22.42 -30.48 1.57
CA VAL A 73 -23.63 -29.77 2.04
C VAL A 73 -24.93 -30.54 1.86
N GLY A 74 -24.89 -31.69 1.19
CA GLY A 74 -26.07 -32.55 1.03
C GLY A 74 -26.01 -33.40 -0.23
N THR A 75 -27.18 -33.86 -0.66
CA THR A 75 -27.35 -34.70 -1.86
C THR A 75 -28.59 -34.24 -2.61
N ALA A 76 -28.58 -34.33 -3.94
CA ALA A 76 -29.68 -33.83 -4.77
C ALA A 76 -31.00 -34.56 -4.48
N PHE A 77 -30.92 -35.88 -4.24
CA PHE A 77 -32.09 -36.71 -3.93
C PHE A 77 -31.99 -37.33 -2.53
N SER A 78 -33.14 -37.74 -2.01
CA SER A 78 -33.25 -38.63 -0.85
C SER A 78 -33.66 -40.01 -1.33
N GLU A 79 -33.57 -41.03 -0.47
CA GLU A 79 -34.10 -42.37 -0.79
C GLU A 79 -35.59 -42.34 -1.21
N LYS A 80 -36.37 -41.36 -0.73
CA LYS A 80 -37.79 -41.19 -1.09
C LYS A 80 -37.98 -40.51 -2.44
N THR A 81 -37.11 -39.59 -2.81
CA THR A 81 -37.23 -38.76 -4.04
C THR A 81 -36.33 -39.24 -5.17
N ARG A 82 -35.64 -40.36 -4.97
CA ARG A 82 -34.71 -40.93 -5.93
C ARG A 82 -35.42 -41.39 -7.22
N PRO A 83 -34.90 -41.05 -8.41
CA PRO A 83 -35.36 -41.59 -9.68
C PRO A 83 -35.23 -43.13 -9.75
N SER A 84 -36.11 -43.79 -10.51
CA SER A 84 -36.19 -45.26 -10.57
C SER A 84 -36.40 -45.86 -11.97
N PHE A 85 -36.20 -45.07 -13.04
CA PHE A 85 -36.51 -45.51 -14.40
C PHE A 85 -35.56 -46.57 -14.97
N GLU A 86 -34.34 -46.71 -14.44
CA GLU A 86 -33.46 -47.84 -14.71
C GLU A 86 -33.32 -48.74 -13.46
N PRO A 87 -33.91 -49.94 -13.45
CA PRO A 87 -33.84 -50.85 -12.31
C PRO A 87 -32.39 -51.23 -11.97
N LYS A 88 -32.01 -51.04 -10.71
CA LYS A 88 -30.64 -51.21 -10.18
C LYS A 88 -29.62 -50.25 -10.81
N GLY A 89 -30.09 -49.19 -11.46
CA GLY A 89 -29.25 -48.15 -12.03
C GLY A 89 -28.69 -47.21 -10.97
N GLY A 90 -27.43 -46.82 -11.16
CA GLY A 90 -26.80 -45.74 -10.44
C GLY A 90 -27.04 -44.39 -11.12
N LEU A 91 -26.89 -43.29 -10.37
CA LEU A 91 -26.96 -41.91 -10.87
C LEU A 91 -25.55 -41.41 -11.23
N TRP A 92 -25.30 -41.18 -12.51
CA TRP A 92 -23.96 -40.87 -13.02
C TRP A 92 -23.92 -39.54 -13.76
N ALA A 93 -22.75 -38.91 -13.76
CA ALA A 93 -22.39 -37.72 -14.54
C ALA A 93 -23.49 -36.65 -14.51
N PRO A 94 -23.77 -36.05 -13.35
CA PRO A 94 -24.70 -34.94 -13.27
C PRO A 94 -24.19 -33.74 -14.05
N ASP A 95 -25.12 -32.96 -14.61
CA ASP A 95 -24.85 -31.68 -15.26
C ASP A 95 -25.84 -30.64 -14.74
N ILE A 96 -25.32 -29.66 -13.97
CA ILE A 96 -26.13 -28.65 -13.27
C ILE A 96 -26.12 -27.32 -14.01
N ASN A 97 -27.31 -26.82 -14.33
CA ASN A 97 -27.46 -25.62 -15.15
C ASN A 97 -28.49 -24.67 -14.58
N ARG A 98 -28.30 -23.37 -14.82
CA ARG A 98 -29.33 -22.37 -14.54
C ARG A 98 -30.13 -22.10 -15.80
N ILE A 99 -31.39 -22.54 -15.82
CA ILE A 99 -32.31 -22.34 -16.95
C ILE A 99 -33.48 -21.49 -16.46
N GLY A 100 -33.53 -20.25 -16.91
CA GLY A 100 -34.48 -19.26 -16.38
C GLY A 100 -34.25 -18.97 -14.90
N ASP A 101 -35.29 -19.13 -14.09
CA ASP A 101 -35.27 -18.93 -12.64
C ASP A 101 -34.98 -20.21 -11.83
N LYS A 102 -34.72 -21.35 -12.50
CA LYS A 102 -34.50 -22.65 -11.86
C LYS A 102 -33.08 -23.17 -12.05
N TYR A 103 -32.66 -23.96 -11.08
CA TYR A 103 -31.54 -24.89 -11.22
C TYR A 103 -32.08 -26.19 -11.81
N VAL A 104 -31.52 -26.61 -12.94
CA VAL A 104 -31.89 -27.81 -13.70
C VAL A 104 -30.72 -28.78 -13.66
N LEU A 105 -30.95 -29.95 -13.07
CA LEU A 105 -29.97 -31.02 -12.95
C LEU A 105 -30.32 -32.14 -13.92
N TYR A 106 -29.52 -32.30 -14.96
CA TYR A 106 -29.55 -33.50 -15.80
C TYR A 106 -28.69 -34.58 -15.14
N TYR A 107 -29.11 -35.83 -15.25
CA TYR A 107 -28.35 -36.94 -14.70
C TYR A 107 -28.56 -38.20 -15.55
N SER A 108 -27.56 -39.07 -15.58
CA SER A 108 -27.66 -40.38 -16.20
C SER A 108 -28.17 -41.41 -15.19
N MET A 109 -28.98 -42.37 -15.65
CA MET A 109 -29.28 -43.57 -14.87
C MET A 109 -28.88 -44.82 -15.64
N SER A 110 -27.91 -45.56 -15.13
CA SER A 110 -27.30 -46.69 -15.84
C SER A 110 -26.71 -47.73 -14.90
N ARG A 111 -26.34 -48.89 -15.46
CA ARG A 111 -25.62 -49.97 -14.78
C ARG A 111 -24.52 -50.48 -15.69
N TRP A 112 -23.43 -51.00 -15.14
CA TRP A 112 -22.35 -51.57 -15.93
C TRP A 112 -22.86 -52.61 -16.94
N GLY A 113 -22.50 -52.45 -18.21
CA GLY A 113 -22.98 -53.29 -19.33
C GLY A 113 -24.40 -52.97 -19.83
N GLY A 114 -25.07 -51.96 -19.26
CA GLY A 114 -26.45 -51.54 -19.59
C GLY A 114 -26.57 -50.51 -20.72
N GLU A 115 -25.69 -50.55 -21.73
CA GLU A 115 -25.56 -49.47 -22.75
C GLU A 115 -26.85 -49.19 -23.57
N TRP A 116 -27.77 -50.15 -23.66
CA TRP A 116 -29.07 -49.97 -24.35
C TRP A 116 -30.23 -49.64 -23.40
N THR A 117 -30.07 -49.89 -22.10
CA THR A 117 -31.09 -49.65 -21.07
C THR A 117 -30.84 -48.36 -20.30
N CYS A 118 -29.66 -47.75 -20.42
CA CYS A 118 -29.36 -46.45 -19.83
C CYS A 118 -30.15 -45.30 -20.48
N GLY A 119 -30.18 -44.17 -19.79
CA GLY A 119 -30.83 -42.95 -20.27
C GLY A 119 -30.57 -41.76 -19.36
N ILE A 120 -31.10 -40.61 -19.77
CA ILE A 120 -30.96 -39.33 -19.07
C ILE A 120 -32.31 -38.94 -18.46
N GLY A 121 -32.28 -38.48 -17.21
CA GLY A 121 -33.40 -37.84 -16.52
C GLY A 121 -33.08 -36.39 -16.17
N VAL A 122 -34.09 -35.67 -15.67
CA VAL A 122 -33.97 -34.25 -15.33
C VAL A 122 -34.74 -33.91 -14.06
N ALA A 123 -34.15 -33.05 -13.22
CA ALA A 123 -34.75 -32.54 -12.00
C ALA A 123 -34.57 -31.03 -11.88
N THR A 124 -35.42 -30.37 -11.09
CA THR A 124 -35.35 -28.91 -10.87
C THR A 124 -35.36 -28.51 -9.41
N ALA A 125 -34.70 -27.39 -9.07
CA ALA A 125 -34.73 -26.76 -7.76
C ALA A 125 -34.75 -25.22 -7.84
N ASP A 126 -35.19 -24.57 -6.75
CA ASP A 126 -35.16 -23.11 -6.60
C ASP A 126 -33.78 -22.59 -6.15
N THR A 127 -32.99 -23.46 -5.52
CA THR A 127 -31.65 -23.15 -5.02
C THR A 127 -30.67 -24.23 -5.46
N PRO A 128 -29.37 -23.94 -5.54
CA PRO A 128 -28.35 -24.94 -5.86
C PRO A 128 -28.14 -25.96 -4.72
N LEU A 129 -28.84 -25.85 -3.59
CA LEU A 129 -28.85 -26.87 -2.53
C LEU A 129 -30.03 -27.84 -2.66
N GLY A 130 -30.94 -27.60 -3.60
CA GLY A 130 -32.21 -28.32 -3.67
C GLY A 130 -33.27 -27.76 -2.71
N PRO A 131 -34.24 -28.61 -2.28
CA PRO A 131 -34.40 -30.00 -2.71
C PRO A 131 -34.73 -30.08 -4.21
N PHE A 132 -34.15 -31.07 -4.91
CA PHE A 132 -34.45 -31.30 -6.31
C PHE A 132 -35.74 -32.11 -6.46
N ARG A 133 -36.64 -31.59 -7.31
CA ARG A 133 -37.84 -32.31 -7.77
C ARG A 133 -37.51 -33.04 -9.06
N ASP A 134 -37.54 -34.36 -9.01
CA ASP A 134 -37.43 -35.22 -10.19
C ASP A 134 -38.64 -35.03 -11.14
N HIS A 135 -38.36 -34.88 -12.43
CA HIS A 135 -39.36 -34.91 -13.52
C HIS A 135 -39.32 -36.22 -14.30
N GLY A 136 -38.44 -37.13 -13.93
CA GLY A 136 -38.33 -38.46 -14.48
C GLY A 136 -37.41 -38.52 -15.71
N MET A 137 -37.60 -39.59 -16.46
CA MET A 137 -36.81 -39.95 -17.64
C MET A 137 -37.11 -39.02 -18.81
N MET A 138 -36.08 -38.43 -19.42
CA MET A 138 -36.20 -37.72 -20.69
C MET A 138 -36.21 -38.69 -21.87
N PHE A 139 -35.26 -39.65 -21.90
CA PHE A 139 -35.16 -40.68 -22.93
C PHE A 139 -34.20 -41.80 -22.52
N ARG A 140 -34.29 -42.95 -23.19
CA ARG A 140 -33.33 -44.07 -23.10
C ARG A 140 -32.69 -44.40 -24.44
N SER A 141 -31.51 -45.02 -24.37
CA SER A 141 -30.75 -45.47 -25.54
C SER A 141 -31.58 -46.28 -26.53
N ASN A 142 -32.35 -47.26 -26.05
CA ASN A 142 -33.21 -48.10 -26.89
C ASN A 142 -34.43 -47.36 -27.46
N GLU A 143 -34.93 -46.30 -26.82
CA GLU A 143 -36.07 -45.51 -27.30
C GLU A 143 -35.68 -44.60 -28.46
N ILE A 144 -34.47 -44.04 -28.42
CA ILE A 144 -33.98 -43.13 -29.46
C ILE A 144 -33.03 -43.79 -30.47
N GLY A 145 -32.72 -45.08 -30.29
CA GLY A 145 -31.89 -45.86 -31.22
C GLY A 145 -30.41 -45.48 -31.21
N ILE A 146 -29.90 -44.93 -30.10
CA ILE A 146 -28.51 -44.49 -29.94
C ILE A 146 -27.90 -45.24 -28.75
N GLN A 147 -26.76 -45.89 -28.94
CA GLN A 147 -26.10 -46.69 -27.92
C GLN A 147 -25.41 -45.81 -26.88
N ASN A 148 -25.54 -46.18 -25.59
CA ASN A 148 -24.88 -45.57 -24.44
C ASN A 148 -25.16 -44.08 -24.22
N CYS A 149 -26.45 -43.74 -24.06
CA CYS A 149 -26.93 -42.39 -23.78
C CYS A 149 -26.79 -42.02 -22.30
N ILE A 150 -25.58 -41.62 -21.92
CA ILE A 150 -25.19 -41.10 -20.59
C ILE A 150 -24.33 -39.84 -20.77
N ASP A 151 -23.90 -39.22 -19.67
CA ASP A 151 -23.05 -38.03 -19.61
C ASP A 151 -23.68 -36.81 -20.30
N PRO A 152 -24.84 -36.33 -19.79
CA PRO A 152 -25.49 -35.14 -20.33
C PRO A 152 -24.60 -33.90 -20.20
N PHE A 153 -24.72 -33.00 -21.17
CA PHE A 153 -24.15 -31.67 -21.14
C PHE A 153 -25.07 -30.67 -21.83
N TYR A 154 -25.52 -29.65 -21.10
CA TYR A 154 -26.37 -28.59 -21.61
C TYR A 154 -25.56 -27.38 -22.08
N ILE A 155 -26.03 -26.78 -23.18
CA ILE A 155 -25.56 -25.46 -23.61
C ILE A 155 -26.69 -24.67 -24.27
N GLU A 156 -26.73 -23.36 -23.99
CA GLU A 156 -27.53 -22.42 -24.76
C GLU A 156 -26.65 -21.71 -25.81
N ASP A 157 -27.08 -21.73 -27.07
CA ASP A 157 -26.42 -21.01 -28.15
C ASP A 157 -27.45 -20.32 -29.04
N ASN A 158 -27.26 -19.00 -29.24
CA ASN A 158 -28.15 -18.15 -30.04
C ASN A 158 -29.64 -18.26 -29.64
N GLY A 159 -29.93 -18.30 -28.34
CA GLY A 159 -31.28 -18.40 -27.78
C GLY A 159 -31.93 -19.77 -27.90
N LYS A 160 -31.19 -20.78 -28.39
CA LYS A 160 -31.64 -22.17 -28.46
C LYS A 160 -30.90 -23.02 -27.45
N LYS A 161 -31.61 -23.98 -26.88
CA LYS A 161 -31.12 -24.90 -25.86
C LYS A 161 -30.77 -26.24 -26.49
N TYR A 162 -29.61 -26.77 -26.15
CA TYR A 162 -29.13 -28.05 -26.66
C TYR A 162 -28.69 -28.94 -25.50
N LEU A 163 -28.91 -30.24 -25.66
CA LEU A 163 -28.34 -31.26 -24.82
C LEU A 163 -27.41 -32.11 -25.67
N PHE A 164 -26.17 -32.29 -25.22
CA PHE A 164 -25.20 -33.23 -25.74
C PHE A 164 -25.05 -34.41 -24.77
N TRP A 165 -24.71 -35.58 -25.27
CA TRP A 165 -24.54 -36.79 -24.46
C TRP A 165 -23.73 -37.84 -25.23
N GLY A 166 -23.21 -38.83 -24.52
CA GLY A 166 -22.64 -40.04 -25.10
C GLY A 166 -21.35 -40.49 -24.43
N SER A 167 -21.11 -41.80 -24.48
CA SER A 167 -19.89 -42.42 -23.95
C SER A 167 -19.42 -43.56 -24.86
N PHE A 168 -18.22 -43.44 -25.42
CA PHE A 168 -17.47 -44.40 -26.27
C PHE A 168 -18.22 -45.00 -27.49
N ARG A 169 -19.39 -44.45 -27.84
CA ARG A 169 -20.22 -44.86 -29.00
C ARG A 169 -20.58 -43.66 -29.89
N GLY A 170 -19.85 -42.56 -29.71
CA GLY A 170 -20.12 -41.27 -30.33
C GLY A 170 -20.71 -40.29 -29.34
N ILE A 171 -20.39 -39.01 -29.51
CA ILE A 171 -21.07 -37.91 -28.82
C ILE A 171 -22.17 -37.39 -29.73
N TYR A 172 -23.39 -37.34 -29.21
CA TYR A 172 -24.58 -36.88 -29.93
C TYR A 172 -25.14 -35.62 -29.27
N GLY A 173 -25.93 -34.85 -30.00
CA GLY A 173 -26.69 -33.75 -29.43
C GLY A 173 -28.03 -33.53 -30.14
N ALA A 174 -28.94 -32.85 -29.44
CA ALA A 174 -30.25 -32.48 -29.95
C ALA A 174 -30.76 -31.17 -29.33
N GLU A 175 -31.71 -30.52 -30.01
CA GLU A 175 -32.40 -29.31 -29.51
C GLU A 175 -33.40 -29.68 -28.40
N LEU A 176 -33.41 -28.90 -27.32
CA LEU A 176 -34.37 -28.99 -26.21
C LEU A 176 -35.57 -28.05 -26.42
N ASN A 177 -36.65 -28.28 -25.67
CA ASN A 177 -37.70 -27.29 -25.50
C ASN A 177 -37.21 -26.11 -24.63
N ASP A 178 -37.96 -24.99 -24.65
CA ASP A 178 -37.55 -23.75 -23.99
C ASP A 178 -37.40 -23.87 -22.47
N ASP A 179 -38.11 -24.80 -21.84
CA ASP A 179 -38.00 -25.11 -20.40
C ASP A 179 -36.76 -25.94 -20.05
N GLY A 180 -36.07 -26.52 -21.05
CA GLY A 180 -34.95 -27.43 -20.87
C GLY A 180 -35.33 -28.84 -20.39
N LEU A 181 -36.62 -29.15 -20.19
CA LEU A 181 -37.01 -30.38 -19.49
C LEU A 181 -37.23 -31.58 -20.41
N SER A 182 -37.19 -31.39 -21.73
CA SER A 182 -37.39 -32.45 -22.72
C SER A 182 -36.76 -32.13 -24.07
N LEU A 183 -36.45 -33.17 -24.84
CA LEU A 183 -36.05 -33.00 -26.25
C LEU A 183 -37.20 -32.40 -27.06
N LYS A 184 -36.88 -31.50 -27.98
CA LYS A 184 -37.87 -30.91 -28.89
C LYS A 184 -38.44 -31.98 -29.81
N THR A 185 -39.76 -32.03 -29.94
CA THR A 185 -40.42 -33.06 -30.77
C THR A 185 -39.95 -32.99 -32.22
N GLY A 186 -39.51 -34.14 -32.76
CA GLY A 186 -39.01 -34.24 -34.14
C GLY A 186 -37.59 -33.70 -34.35
N CYS A 187 -36.85 -33.34 -33.28
CA CYS A 187 -35.48 -32.87 -33.42
C CYS A 187 -34.55 -33.96 -33.99
N GLU A 188 -33.62 -33.52 -34.85
CA GLU A 188 -32.51 -34.33 -35.31
C GLU A 188 -31.56 -34.61 -34.14
N LYS A 189 -31.05 -35.85 -34.07
CA LYS A 189 -30.04 -36.28 -33.09
C LYS A 189 -28.74 -36.44 -33.86
N LYS A 190 -27.84 -35.48 -33.73
CA LYS A 190 -26.64 -35.38 -34.58
C LYS A 190 -25.42 -35.85 -33.82
N GLN A 191 -24.63 -36.75 -34.42
CA GLN A 191 -23.32 -37.12 -33.90
C GLN A 191 -22.30 -36.00 -34.20
N ILE A 192 -21.54 -35.57 -33.19
CA ILE A 192 -20.56 -34.48 -33.29
C ILE A 192 -19.10 -34.91 -33.04
N ALA A 193 -18.88 -36.09 -32.43
CA ALA A 193 -17.55 -36.69 -32.25
C ALA A 193 -17.59 -38.22 -32.37
N GLY A 194 -16.42 -38.80 -32.63
CA GLY A 194 -16.23 -40.23 -32.87
C GLY A 194 -16.37 -41.09 -31.60
N THR A 195 -16.01 -42.37 -31.71
CA THR A 195 -16.29 -43.39 -30.70
C THR A 195 -15.23 -43.49 -29.59
N ALA A 196 -14.25 -42.59 -29.53
CA ALA A 196 -13.21 -42.61 -28.50
C ALA A 196 -13.57 -41.82 -27.22
N TYR A 197 -14.69 -41.10 -27.22
CA TYR A 197 -14.93 -40.02 -26.26
C TYR A 197 -16.12 -40.26 -25.32
N GLU A 198 -16.01 -39.75 -24.10
CA GLU A 198 -17.10 -39.56 -23.12
C GLU A 198 -16.88 -38.28 -22.29
N GLY A 199 -17.78 -37.93 -21.35
CA GLY A 199 -17.65 -36.76 -20.47
C GLY A 199 -17.59 -35.43 -21.24
N THR A 200 -18.69 -35.09 -21.92
CA THR A 200 -18.75 -33.94 -22.83
C THR A 200 -18.83 -32.62 -22.08
N TYR A 201 -18.03 -31.63 -22.51
CA TYR A 201 -18.21 -30.23 -22.13
C TYR A 201 -17.92 -29.34 -23.34
N ILE A 202 -18.83 -28.43 -23.69
CA ILE A 202 -18.64 -27.49 -24.82
C ILE A 202 -18.72 -26.06 -24.32
N CYS A 203 -17.69 -25.26 -24.60
CA CYS A 203 -17.73 -23.83 -24.31
C CYS A 203 -17.44 -22.99 -25.55
N LYS A 204 -18.02 -21.79 -25.61
CA LYS A 204 -17.74 -20.81 -26.65
C LYS A 204 -16.71 -19.80 -26.17
N ARG A 205 -15.64 -19.60 -26.93
CA ARG A 205 -14.62 -18.57 -26.67
C ARG A 205 -14.17 -17.93 -27.98
N GLY A 206 -14.35 -16.61 -28.08
CA GLY A 206 -14.16 -15.88 -29.33
C GLY A 206 -15.03 -16.47 -30.45
N ASP A 207 -14.42 -16.75 -31.58
CA ASP A 207 -15.10 -17.29 -32.77
C ASP A 207 -15.25 -18.83 -32.78
N TYR A 208 -14.84 -19.51 -31.70
CA TYR A 208 -14.79 -20.98 -31.65
C TYR A 208 -15.58 -21.56 -30.47
N TYR A 209 -16.11 -22.76 -30.70
CA TYR A 209 -16.59 -23.70 -29.68
C TYR A 209 -15.51 -24.74 -29.44
N TYR A 210 -15.21 -25.05 -28.19
CA TYR A 210 -14.24 -26.06 -27.78
C TYR A 210 -15.00 -27.23 -27.16
N LEU A 211 -14.86 -28.42 -27.75
CA LEU A 211 -15.38 -29.67 -27.21
C LEU A 211 -14.27 -30.32 -26.39
N TYR A 212 -14.43 -30.26 -25.08
CA TYR A 212 -13.67 -31.05 -24.13
C TYR A 212 -14.35 -32.41 -23.97
N ALA A 213 -13.53 -33.44 -23.92
CA ALA A 213 -13.98 -34.80 -23.71
C ALA A 213 -12.86 -35.59 -23.05
N SER A 214 -13.15 -36.84 -22.72
CA SER A 214 -12.16 -37.77 -22.20
C SER A 214 -12.05 -39.03 -23.04
N THR A 215 -10.85 -39.58 -23.14
CA THR A 215 -10.51 -40.77 -23.93
C THR A 215 -9.64 -41.74 -23.13
N GLY A 216 -9.61 -43.02 -23.51
CA GLY A 216 -8.88 -44.08 -22.81
C GLY A 216 -9.78 -44.91 -21.90
N THR A 217 -9.20 -45.59 -20.92
CA THR A 217 -9.95 -46.43 -19.96
C THR A 217 -10.16 -45.69 -18.64
N CYS A 218 -11.44 -45.40 -18.32
CA CYS A 218 -11.84 -44.93 -17.01
C CYS A 218 -12.02 -46.12 -16.03
N CYS A 219 -12.03 -45.84 -14.74
CA CYS A 219 -12.49 -46.77 -13.68
C CYS A 219 -11.67 -48.08 -13.48
N GLU A 220 -10.44 -48.19 -13.99
CA GLU A 220 -9.55 -49.35 -13.77
C GLU A 220 -8.57 -49.17 -12.58
N GLY A 221 -8.90 -48.27 -11.67
CA GLY A 221 -8.03 -47.89 -10.55
C GLY A 221 -6.65 -47.43 -11.05
N LEU A 222 -5.59 -48.03 -10.52
CA LEU A 222 -4.20 -47.72 -10.91
C LEU A 222 -3.86 -47.99 -12.38
N LYS A 223 -4.69 -48.78 -13.09
CA LYS A 223 -4.48 -49.10 -14.52
C LYS A 223 -5.18 -48.13 -15.47
N SER A 224 -5.95 -47.17 -14.95
CA SER A 224 -6.74 -46.23 -15.75
C SER A 224 -5.84 -45.43 -16.69
N THR A 225 -6.16 -45.45 -17.99
CA THR A 225 -5.42 -44.72 -19.04
C THR A 225 -6.12 -43.42 -19.46
N TYR A 226 -7.19 -43.06 -18.77
CA TYR A 226 -8.03 -41.90 -19.03
C TYR A 226 -7.26 -40.57 -19.12
N GLN A 227 -7.62 -39.75 -20.11
CA GLN A 227 -7.01 -38.44 -20.41
C GLN A 227 -8.08 -37.43 -20.85
N THR A 228 -7.89 -36.16 -20.50
CA THR A 228 -8.72 -35.03 -20.95
C THR A 228 -8.18 -34.47 -22.26
N VAL A 229 -9.06 -34.27 -23.23
CA VAL A 229 -8.72 -33.90 -24.61
C VAL A 229 -9.67 -32.85 -25.14
N VAL A 230 -9.26 -32.13 -26.18
CA VAL A 230 -10.03 -31.01 -26.74
C VAL A 230 -9.93 -30.94 -28.26
N GLY A 231 -11.03 -30.53 -28.91
CA GLY A 231 -11.04 -30.05 -30.29
C GLY A 231 -11.90 -28.79 -30.41
N ARG A 232 -11.77 -28.04 -31.51
CA ARG A 232 -12.53 -26.79 -31.70
C ARG A 232 -13.28 -26.73 -33.02
N SER A 233 -14.37 -25.96 -33.07
CA SER A 233 -15.19 -25.72 -34.26
C SER A 233 -15.70 -24.29 -34.30
N LYS A 234 -16.08 -23.78 -35.48
CA LYS A 234 -16.83 -22.50 -35.58
C LYS A 234 -18.33 -22.67 -35.37
N SER A 235 -18.80 -23.89 -35.16
CA SER A 235 -20.20 -24.24 -34.95
C SER A 235 -20.34 -25.18 -33.75
N VAL A 236 -21.35 -24.98 -32.92
CA VAL A 236 -21.70 -25.89 -31.81
C VAL A 236 -21.99 -27.33 -32.30
N TRP A 237 -22.30 -27.48 -33.59
CA TRP A 237 -22.57 -28.76 -34.23
C TRP A 237 -21.38 -29.38 -34.96
N GLY A 238 -20.18 -28.83 -34.76
CA GLY A 238 -18.96 -29.27 -35.43
C GLY A 238 -18.89 -28.88 -36.93
N PRO A 239 -17.93 -29.46 -37.67
CA PRO A 239 -16.97 -30.47 -37.21
C PRO A 239 -15.97 -29.87 -36.21
N TYR A 240 -15.68 -30.61 -35.14
CA TYR A 240 -14.60 -30.28 -34.19
C TYR A 240 -13.30 -30.88 -34.71
N VAL A 241 -12.25 -30.07 -34.75
CA VAL A 241 -10.94 -30.45 -35.29
C VAL A 241 -9.81 -30.15 -34.30
N ASP A 242 -8.66 -30.80 -34.49
CA ASP A 242 -7.39 -30.53 -33.78
C ASP A 242 -6.58 -29.38 -34.43
N LYS A 243 -5.36 -29.10 -33.94
CA LYS A 243 -4.49 -28.03 -34.49
C LYS A 243 -4.08 -28.27 -35.94
N GLN A 244 -4.09 -29.52 -36.40
CA GLN A 244 -3.77 -29.89 -37.79
C GLN A 244 -5.02 -29.98 -38.68
N GLY A 245 -6.20 -29.65 -38.15
CA GLY A 245 -7.46 -29.68 -38.88
C GLY A 245 -8.06 -31.08 -39.05
N ARG A 246 -7.57 -32.09 -38.31
CA ARG A 246 -8.11 -33.46 -38.36
C ARG A 246 -9.33 -33.57 -37.45
N SER A 247 -10.29 -34.40 -37.85
CA SER A 247 -11.62 -34.44 -37.23
C SER A 247 -11.69 -35.26 -35.95
N MET A 248 -12.37 -34.75 -34.92
CA MET A 248 -12.79 -35.54 -33.76
C MET A 248 -13.79 -36.65 -34.14
N MET A 249 -14.45 -36.58 -35.30
CA MET A 249 -15.25 -37.70 -35.80
C MET A 249 -14.39 -38.94 -36.13
N GLU A 250 -13.12 -38.71 -36.44
CA GLU A 250 -12.10 -39.72 -36.73
C GLU A 250 -11.17 -39.94 -35.51
N ASN A 251 -11.59 -39.47 -34.33
CA ASN A 251 -10.87 -39.56 -33.05
C ASN A 251 -9.56 -38.75 -32.96
N HIS A 252 -9.38 -37.72 -33.80
CA HIS A 252 -8.26 -36.78 -33.70
C HIS A 252 -8.57 -35.62 -32.73
N HIS A 253 -7.63 -35.28 -31.85
CA HIS A 253 -7.82 -34.29 -30.78
C HIS A 253 -6.47 -33.74 -30.29
N GLU A 254 -6.52 -32.64 -29.54
CA GLU A 254 -5.38 -32.16 -28.74
C GLU A 254 -5.46 -32.73 -27.32
N LEU A 255 -4.30 -33.09 -26.76
CA LEU A 255 -4.20 -33.50 -25.36
C LEU A 255 -4.23 -32.28 -24.45
N LEU A 256 -5.11 -32.27 -23.45
CA LEU A 256 -5.12 -31.25 -22.41
C LEU A 256 -4.43 -31.77 -21.13
N ILE A 257 -4.89 -32.91 -20.60
CA ILE A 257 -4.41 -33.47 -19.32
C ILE A 257 -4.22 -34.98 -19.45
N ARG A 258 -3.00 -35.46 -19.17
CA ARG A 258 -2.68 -36.88 -18.97
C ARG A 258 -2.23 -37.14 -17.53
N GLY A 259 -2.33 -38.40 -17.13
CA GLY A 259 -1.79 -38.85 -15.84
C GLY A 259 -0.28 -38.64 -15.70
N ASN A 260 0.16 -38.59 -14.44
CA ASN A 260 1.56 -38.51 -14.02
C ASN A 260 1.86 -39.62 -12.96
N LYS A 261 3.00 -39.53 -12.26
CA LYS A 261 3.38 -40.54 -11.25
C LYS A 261 2.44 -40.58 -10.03
N ARG A 262 1.78 -39.47 -9.71
CA ARG A 262 0.90 -39.31 -8.55
C ARG A 262 -0.56 -39.53 -8.90
N PHE A 263 -1.01 -39.12 -10.07
CA PHE A 263 -2.41 -39.18 -10.48
C PHE A 263 -2.53 -39.88 -11.84
N VAL A 264 -3.36 -40.91 -11.91
CA VAL A 264 -3.65 -41.65 -13.16
C VAL A 264 -5.13 -41.59 -13.49
N GLY A 265 -5.50 -41.80 -14.76
CA GLY A 265 -6.89 -41.74 -15.20
C GLY A 265 -7.55 -40.37 -15.02
N THR A 266 -6.94 -39.32 -15.59
CA THR A 266 -7.34 -37.93 -15.40
C THR A 266 -8.38 -37.51 -16.46
N GLY A 267 -9.64 -37.39 -16.08
CA GLY A 267 -10.71 -37.07 -17.03
C GLY A 267 -12.05 -36.77 -16.40
N HIS A 268 -13.07 -36.72 -17.26
CA HIS A 268 -14.42 -36.23 -17.02
C HIS A 268 -14.38 -34.87 -16.30
N ASN A 269 -14.02 -33.83 -17.05
CA ASN A 269 -13.88 -32.49 -16.51
C ASN A 269 -15.23 -31.80 -16.28
N SER A 270 -15.22 -30.83 -15.37
CA SER A 270 -16.28 -29.85 -15.21
C SER A 270 -16.21 -28.77 -16.28
N GLU A 271 -17.15 -27.85 -16.21
CA GLU A 271 -17.14 -26.55 -16.85
C GLU A 271 -15.91 -25.73 -16.42
N LEU A 272 -15.46 -24.81 -17.27
CA LEU A 272 -14.40 -23.86 -16.92
C LEU A 272 -14.95 -22.80 -15.96
N VAL A 273 -14.17 -22.48 -14.93
CA VAL A 273 -14.45 -21.38 -14.01
C VAL A 273 -13.40 -20.30 -14.20
N THR A 274 -13.82 -19.08 -14.52
CA THR A 274 -12.92 -17.93 -14.65
C THR A 274 -12.86 -17.14 -13.33
N ASP A 275 -11.66 -16.98 -12.79
CA ASP A 275 -11.39 -16.20 -11.58
C ASP A 275 -11.38 -14.68 -11.83
N ASP A 276 -11.14 -13.89 -10.80
CA ASP A 276 -11.14 -12.42 -10.87
C ASP A 276 -9.87 -11.84 -11.53
N ALA A 277 -8.84 -12.66 -11.75
CA ALA A 277 -7.70 -12.32 -12.59
C ALA A 277 -7.94 -12.61 -14.08
N GLY A 278 -9.12 -13.14 -14.44
CA GLY A 278 -9.42 -13.57 -15.80
C GLY A 278 -8.75 -14.88 -16.19
N GLN A 279 -8.28 -15.67 -15.22
CA GLN A 279 -7.68 -16.98 -15.45
C GLN A 279 -8.74 -18.07 -15.40
N ASP A 280 -8.66 -19.03 -16.32
CA ASP A 280 -9.60 -20.15 -16.36
C ASP A 280 -9.06 -21.33 -15.56
N TRP A 281 -9.97 -22.03 -14.91
CA TRP A 281 -9.70 -23.18 -14.06
C TRP A 281 -10.62 -24.33 -14.44
N ILE A 282 -10.10 -25.55 -14.37
CA ILE A 282 -10.84 -26.76 -14.70
C ILE A 282 -10.76 -27.75 -13.53
N LEU A 283 -11.92 -28.26 -13.10
CA LEU A 283 -12.00 -29.38 -12.16
C LEU A 283 -12.18 -30.67 -12.95
N TYR A 284 -11.62 -31.75 -12.47
CA TYR A 284 -11.73 -33.08 -13.07
C TYR A 284 -11.37 -34.12 -12.01
N HIS A 285 -11.57 -35.41 -12.32
CA HIS A 285 -11.19 -36.45 -11.37
C HIS A 285 -9.96 -37.23 -11.82
N GLY A 286 -9.30 -37.88 -10.86
CA GLY A 286 -8.22 -38.84 -11.11
C GLY A 286 -8.06 -39.84 -9.97
N VAL A 287 -7.21 -40.84 -10.14
CA VAL A 287 -6.87 -41.81 -9.10
C VAL A 287 -5.51 -41.45 -8.51
N ASP A 288 -5.48 -41.15 -7.22
CA ASP A 288 -4.25 -40.92 -6.47
C ASP A 288 -3.51 -42.26 -6.26
N THR A 289 -2.28 -42.37 -6.77
CA THR A 289 -1.47 -43.58 -6.68
C THR A 289 -1.04 -43.93 -5.25
N ALA A 290 -1.01 -42.96 -4.34
CA ALA A 290 -0.74 -43.21 -2.93
C ALA A 290 -2.01 -43.50 -2.12
N ASN A 291 -3.18 -43.13 -2.63
CA ASN A 291 -4.47 -43.43 -1.99
C ASN A 291 -5.53 -43.89 -3.02
N PRO A 292 -5.38 -45.09 -3.61
CA PRO A 292 -6.20 -45.54 -4.73
C PRO A 292 -7.57 -46.09 -4.28
N HIS A 293 -8.27 -45.39 -3.39
CA HIS A 293 -9.58 -45.78 -2.85
C HIS A 293 -10.77 -45.14 -3.57
N GLY A 294 -10.53 -44.31 -4.59
CA GLY A 294 -11.58 -43.64 -5.35
C GLY A 294 -11.01 -42.66 -6.38
N ARG A 295 -11.92 -41.90 -7.01
CA ARG A 295 -11.62 -40.85 -7.99
C ARG A 295 -11.63 -39.49 -7.29
N VAL A 296 -10.46 -39.00 -6.90
CA VAL A 296 -10.28 -37.74 -6.16
C VAL A 296 -10.49 -36.53 -7.07
N LEU A 297 -10.90 -35.39 -6.49
CA LEU A 297 -11.11 -34.13 -7.22
C LEU A 297 -9.78 -33.39 -7.39
N LEU A 298 -9.46 -33.04 -8.63
CA LEU A 298 -8.28 -32.30 -9.05
C LEU A 298 -8.69 -30.95 -9.64
N LEU A 299 -7.86 -29.94 -9.45
CA LEU A 299 -8.01 -28.59 -9.99
C LEU A 299 -6.73 -28.22 -10.72
N ASP A 300 -6.82 -27.62 -11.92
CA ASP A 300 -5.68 -27.00 -12.59
C ASP A 300 -6.08 -25.75 -13.38
N LYS A 301 -5.12 -24.84 -13.52
CA LYS A 301 -5.23 -23.64 -14.36
C LYS A 301 -5.17 -24.02 -15.84
N VAL A 302 -6.05 -23.41 -16.64
CA VAL A 302 -6.08 -23.50 -18.09
C VAL A 302 -5.59 -22.19 -18.70
N GLU A 303 -4.46 -22.27 -19.39
CA GLU A 303 -3.85 -21.18 -20.13
C GLU A 303 -4.25 -21.26 -21.60
N TRP A 304 -4.12 -20.15 -22.34
CA TRP A 304 -4.52 -20.08 -23.75
C TRP A 304 -3.35 -19.68 -24.63
N GLU A 305 -2.85 -20.61 -25.43
CA GLU A 305 -1.74 -20.42 -26.36
C GLU A 305 -2.24 -20.55 -27.80
N ASP A 306 -2.04 -19.51 -28.62
CA ASP A 306 -2.49 -19.47 -30.02
C ASP A 306 -3.98 -19.84 -30.21
N GLY A 307 -4.80 -19.46 -29.23
CA GLY A 307 -6.24 -19.77 -29.19
C GLY A 307 -6.55 -21.24 -28.92
N TRP A 308 -5.69 -21.96 -28.18
CA TRP A 308 -5.93 -23.31 -27.69
C TRP A 308 -5.73 -23.39 -26.18
N PRO A 309 -6.56 -24.14 -25.46
CA PRO A 309 -6.38 -24.34 -24.02
C PRO A 309 -5.19 -25.28 -23.76
N VAL A 310 -4.39 -24.97 -22.75
CA VAL A 310 -3.22 -25.73 -22.31
C VAL A 310 -3.23 -25.78 -20.79
N VAL A 311 -2.94 -26.94 -20.22
CA VAL A 311 -2.60 -27.10 -18.79
C VAL A 311 -1.09 -27.29 -18.70
N GLN A 312 -0.43 -26.70 -17.71
CA GLN A 312 1.02 -26.77 -17.56
C GLN A 312 1.51 -28.23 -17.58
N SER A 313 2.50 -28.53 -18.44
CA SER A 313 3.02 -29.88 -18.68
C SER A 313 2.01 -30.93 -19.19
N SER A 314 0.80 -30.49 -19.54
CA SER A 314 -0.36 -31.31 -19.87
C SER A 314 -0.65 -32.37 -18.80
N SER A 315 -0.45 -32.07 -17.51
CA SER A 315 -0.60 -33.05 -16.43
C SER A 315 -1.04 -32.37 -15.13
N PRO A 316 -1.68 -33.10 -14.19
CA PRO A 316 -2.09 -32.53 -12.92
C PRO A 316 -0.91 -31.92 -12.16
N SER A 317 -1.10 -30.72 -11.63
CA SER A 317 -0.16 -30.13 -10.66
C SER A 317 -0.17 -30.94 -9.36
N ILE A 318 0.97 -30.95 -8.65
CA ILE A 318 1.02 -31.40 -7.24
C ILE A 318 0.65 -30.23 -6.33
N SER A 319 1.18 -29.05 -6.68
CA SER A 319 0.86 -27.77 -6.08
C SER A 319 0.90 -26.68 -7.15
N ALA A 320 0.07 -25.66 -7.00
CA ALA A 320 0.03 -24.48 -7.87
C ALA A 320 -0.56 -23.29 -7.10
N SER A 321 -0.39 -22.08 -7.63
CA SER A 321 -1.10 -20.88 -7.14
C SER A 321 -2.60 -21.12 -7.13
N ARG A 322 -3.32 -20.63 -6.11
CA ARG A 322 -4.79 -20.73 -6.03
C ARG A 322 -5.47 -19.79 -7.03
N PRO A 323 -6.73 -20.10 -7.41
CA PRO A 323 -7.60 -19.15 -8.10
C PRO A 323 -7.74 -17.84 -7.33
N LEU A 324 -7.72 -16.71 -8.05
CA LEU A 324 -7.87 -15.39 -7.44
C LEU A 324 -9.34 -14.98 -7.39
N PHE A 325 -9.97 -15.07 -6.22
CA PHE A 325 -11.28 -14.49 -5.96
C PHE A 325 -11.15 -13.30 -5.01
N LEU A 326 -10.94 -12.12 -5.59
CA LEU A 326 -10.65 -10.85 -4.91
C LEU A 326 -11.73 -10.50 -3.88
N ILE A 327 -12.98 -10.89 -4.15
CA ILE A 327 -14.09 -10.55 -3.27
C ILE A 327 -14.10 -11.40 -1.99
N GLU A 328 -13.39 -12.53 -1.94
CA GLU A 328 -13.22 -13.26 -0.68
C GLU A 328 -12.46 -12.44 0.36
N ASN A 329 -11.54 -11.61 -0.11
CA ASN A 329 -10.71 -10.78 0.74
C ASN A 329 -11.39 -9.44 1.07
N LEU A 330 -12.44 -9.07 0.35
CA LEU A 330 -13.00 -7.72 0.36
C LEU A 330 -14.37 -7.70 1.03
N GLN A 331 -14.41 -7.20 2.27
CA GLN A 331 -15.65 -6.82 2.91
C GLN A 331 -16.00 -5.38 2.56
N THR A 332 -17.26 -5.13 2.17
CA THR A 332 -17.76 -3.81 1.82
C THR A 332 -18.92 -3.43 2.73
N ILE A 333 -18.91 -2.21 3.27
CA ILE A 333 -19.94 -1.67 4.15
C ILE A 333 -20.40 -0.31 3.64
N LEU A 334 -21.71 -0.15 3.52
CA LEU A 334 -22.36 1.16 3.35
C LEU A 334 -23.05 1.55 4.65
N SER A 335 -22.69 2.69 5.21
CA SER A 335 -23.41 3.31 6.33
C SER A 335 -24.29 4.43 5.80
N LEU A 336 -25.57 4.43 6.18
CA LEU A 336 -26.50 5.51 5.86
C LEU A 336 -26.93 6.24 7.13
N LYS A 337 -26.97 7.57 7.05
CA LYS A 337 -27.39 8.44 8.16
C LYS A 337 -28.67 9.16 7.81
N SER A 338 -29.67 9.06 8.68
CA SER A 338 -30.83 9.95 8.66
C SER A 338 -30.65 11.03 9.73
N PRO A 339 -30.83 12.33 9.42
CA PRO A 339 -30.76 13.39 10.42
C PRO A 339 -31.64 13.08 11.65
N GLY A 340 -31.09 13.29 12.85
CA GLY A 340 -31.76 12.99 14.11
C GLY A 340 -31.79 11.52 14.56
N ASN A 341 -31.28 10.58 13.74
CA ASN A 341 -31.26 9.14 14.05
C ASN A 341 -29.83 8.60 14.08
N GLN A 342 -29.62 7.40 14.65
CA GLN A 342 -28.34 6.69 14.54
C GLN A 342 -28.05 6.29 13.08
N ALA A 343 -26.78 6.18 12.70
CA ALA A 343 -26.43 5.59 11.41
C ALA A 343 -26.79 4.10 11.40
N VAL A 344 -27.10 3.58 10.23
CA VAL A 344 -27.34 2.15 10.00
C VAL A 344 -26.28 1.63 9.04
N ASP A 345 -25.57 0.58 9.47
CA ASP A 345 -24.55 -0.09 8.66
C ASP A 345 -25.16 -1.25 7.88
N TYR A 346 -24.92 -1.27 6.58
CA TYR A 346 -25.36 -2.28 5.64
C TYR A 346 -24.14 -3.01 5.08
N PRO A 347 -23.84 -4.22 5.57
CA PRO A 347 -22.91 -5.11 4.90
C PRO A 347 -23.41 -5.38 3.47
N LEU A 348 -22.52 -5.24 2.49
CA LEU A 348 -22.85 -5.45 1.09
C LEU A 348 -22.30 -6.78 0.59
N TYR A 349 -23.05 -7.40 -0.29
CA TYR A 349 -22.71 -8.61 -1.01
C TYR A 349 -22.60 -8.28 -2.49
N TYR A 350 -21.67 -8.93 -3.17
CA TYR A 350 -21.44 -8.69 -4.58
C TYR A 350 -22.41 -9.52 -5.43
N ASN A 351 -22.71 -8.99 -6.60
CA ASN A 351 -23.35 -9.69 -7.69
C ASN A 351 -22.50 -9.47 -8.95
N ARG A 352 -21.95 -10.54 -9.52
CA ARG A 352 -21.14 -10.46 -10.73
C ARG A 352 -22.05 -10.05 -11.90
N LEU A 353 -21.58 -9.08 -12.68
CA LEU A 353 -22.27 -8.58 -13.86
C LEU A 353 -21.64 -9.19 -15.12
N SER A 354 -22.45 -9.36 -16.16
CA SER A 354 -22.00 -9.79 -17.49
C SER A 354 -21.82 -8.62 -18.46
N ASP A 355 -21.70 -7.40 -17.92
CA ASP A 355 -21.53 -6.18 -18.70
C ASP A 355 -20.05 -5.78 -18.83
N ASN A 356 -19.72 -4.94 -19.81
CA ASN A 356 -18.33 -4.54 -20.08
C ASN A 356 -17.90 -3.27 -19.29
N LEU A 357 -18.82 -2.64 -18.55
CA LEU A 357 -18.61 -1.36 -17.86
C LEU A 357 -18.20 -1.57 -16.41
N TYR A 358 -18.82 -2.54 -15.73
CA TYR A 358 -18.59 -2.91 -14.33
C TYR A 358 -18.58 -4.43 -14.18
N ASP A 359 -17.75 -4.93 -13.28
CA ASP A 359 -17.66 -6.37 -13.01
C ASP A 359 -18.64 -6.77 -11.91
N TYR A 360 -18.97 -5.84 -11.00
CA TYR A 360 -19.74 -6.11 -9.79
C TYR A 360 -20.76 -5.03 -9.48
N GLU A 361 -21.94 -5.46 -9.02
CA GLU A 361 -22.92 -4.63 -8.29
C GLU A 361 -22.91 -5.05 -6.81
N TRP A 362 -22.72 -4.09 -5.91
CA TRP A 362 -22.80 -4.32 -4.46
C TRP A 362 -24.22 -4.08 -3.95
N LYS A 363 -24.81 -5.13 -3.35
CA LYS A 363 -26.20 -5.16 -2.87
C LYS A 363 -26.28 -5.39 -1.37
N GLY A 364 -27.24 -4.74 -0.72
CA GLY A 364 -27.63 -5.09 0.65
C GLY A 364 -28.66 -6.21 0.68
N ASN A 365 -28.88 -6.80 1.86
CA ASN A 365 -29.97 -7.76 2.12
C ASN A 365 -31.37 -7.14 1.99
N THR A 366 -31.44 -5.82 1.88
CA THR A 366 -32.67 -5.05 1.68
C THR A 366 -32.47 -4.06 0.54
N LYS A 367 -33.56 -3.54 -0.01
CA LYS A 367 -33.48 -2.51 -1.05
C LYS A 367 -32.84 -1.24 -0.47
N LEU A 368 -31.72 -0.83 -1.06
CA LEU A 368 -30.99 0.37 -0.67
C LEU A 368 -31.37 1.57 -1.55
N PRO A 369 -31.30 2.82 -1.03
CA PRO A 369 -31.52 4.04 -1.79
C PRO A 369 -30.29 4.45 -2.65
N VAL A 370 -29.43 3.50 -2.98
CA VAL A 370 -28.17 3.73 -3.70
C VAL A 370 -27.84 2.50 -4.56
N LEU A 371 -27.22 2.74 -5.71
CA LEU A 371 -26.58 1.70 -6.52
C LEU A 371 -25.07 1.84 -6.37
N ILE A 372 -24.37 0.73 -6.20
CA ILE A 372 -22.91 0.73 -6.05
C ILE A 372 -22.35 -0.27 -7.04
N PHE A 373 -21.61 0.23 -8.02
CA PHE A 373 -20.96 -0.57 -9.04
C PHE A 373 -19.45 -0.52 -8.85
N GLN A 374 -18.76 -1.61 -9.16
CA GLN A 374 -17.31 -1.67 -9.08
C GLN A 374 -16.76 -2.37 -10.32
N LYS A 375 -15.76 -1.73 -10.93
CA LYS A 375 -14.88 -2.32 -11.92
C LYS A 375 -13.56 -2.66 -11.26
N ILE A 376 -13.03 -3.84 -11.56
CA ILE A 376 -11.78 -4.35 -11.03
C ILE A 376 -10.81 -4.57 -12.20
N ASP A 377 -9.78 -3.73 -12.28
CA ASP A 377 -8.69 -3.93 -13.23
C ASP A 377 -7.55 -4.66 -12.50
N ALA A 378 -7.43 -5.96 -12.73
CA ALA A 378 -6.38 -6.80 -12.15
C ALA A 378 -5.17 -6.93 -13.09
N ALA A 379 -3.97 -6.80 -12.53
CA ALA A 379 -2.70 -7.11 -13.14
C ALA A 379 -1.82 -7.87 -12.12
N VAL A 380 -0.71 -8.44 -12.58
CA VAL A 380 0.22 -9.17 -11.69
C VAL A 380 0.66 -8.28 -10.53
N GLY A 381 0.27 -8.66 -9.31
CA GLY A 381 0.60 -7.97 -8.06
C GLY A 381 -0.06 -6.60 -7.84
N LYS A 382 -1.08 -6.25 -8.62
CA LYS A 382 -1.78 -4.97 -8.55
C LYS A 382 -3.24 -5.11 -8.93
N ILE A 383 -4.13 -4.57 -8.10
CA ILE A 383 -5.58 -4.57 -8.31
C ILE A 383 -6.06 -3.13 -8.19
N VAL A 384 -6.76 -2.61 -9.20
CA VAL A 384 -7.36 -1.28 -9.16
C VAL A 384 -8.88 -1.43 -9.05
N LEU A 385 -9.44 -0.90 -7.96
CA LEU A 385 -10.86 -0.89 -7.64
C LEU A 385 -11.46 0.47 -8.04
N LYS A 386 -12.26 0.49 -9.10
CA LYS A 386 -12.98 1.69 -9.57
C LYS A 386 -14.45 1.57 -9.19
N THR A 387 -14.83 2.28 -8.14
CA THR A 387 -16.18 2.24 -7.57
C THR A 387 -16.98 3.45 -8.02
N GLN A 388 -18.22 3.24 -8.44
CA GLN A 388 -19.21 4.28 -8.65
C GLN A 388 -20.36 4.09 -7.66
N ILE A 389 -20.73 5.13 -6.94
CA ILE A 389 -21.87 5.16 -6.01
C ILE A 389 -22.89 6.15 -6.58
N ILE A 390 -24.12 5.70 -6.84
CA ILE A 390 -25.19 6.50 -7.46
C ILE A 390 -26.38 6.58 -6.50
N ALA A 391 -26.76 7.79 -6.10
CA ALA A 391 -27.91 8.01 -5.23
C ALA A 391 -29.24 7.82 -5.99
N LEU A 392 -30.11 6.94 -5.51
CA LEU A 392 -31.47 6.79 -6.02
C LEU A 392 -32.47 7.73 -5.32
N ASP A 393 -32.13 8.16 -4.11
CA ASP A 393 -32.81 9.17 -3.30
C ASP A 393 -31.76 10.08 -2.63
N ASP A 394 -32.19 11.17 -2.00
CA ASP A 394 -31.30 12.01 -1.19
C ASP A 394 -30.77 11.22 0.01
N ILE A 395 -29.45 11.06 0.12
CA ILE A 395 -28.80 10.28 1.17
C ILE A 395 -27.67 11.03 1.86
N TYR A 396 -27.35 10.61 3.08
CA TYR A 396 -26.07 10.89 3.74
C TYR A 396 -25.35 9.57 3.93
N PHE A 397 -24.21 9.40 3.28
CA PHE A 397 -23.55 8.09 3.19
C PHE A 397 -22.11 8.14 3.70
N SER A 398 -21.66 6.98 4.18
CA SER A 398 -20.25 6.63 4.36
C SER A 398 -20.03 5.24 3.79
N TYR A 399 -18.98 5.07 3.01
CA TYR A 399 -18.64 3.84 2.30
C TYR A 399 -17.25 3.37 2.74
N GLY A 400 -17.13 2.11 3.13
CA GLY A 400 -15.87 1.52 3.57
C GLY A 400 -15.64 0.14 2.96
N GLN A 401 -14.39 -0.16 2.67
CA GLN A 401 -13.91 -1.46 2.23
C GLN A 401 -12.76 -1.93 3.13
N TYR A 402 -12.73 -3.23 3.37
CA TYR A 402 -11.84 -3.88 4.31
C TYR A 402 -11.22 -5.10 3.61
N TRP A 403 -9.91 -5.02 3.36
CA TRP A 403 -9.16 -6.05 2.66
C TRP A 403 -8.43 -6.95 3.64
N ASN A 404 -8.88 -8.19 3.79
CA ASN A 404 -8.18 -9.19 4.58
C ASN A 404 -6.91 -9.63 3.86
N THR A 405 -5.77 -9.41 4.50
CA THR A 405 -4.46 -9.76 3.93
C THR A 405 -4.07 -11.22 4.18
N HIS A 406 -4.79 -11.91 5.08
CA HIS A 406 -4.45 -13.21 5.65
C HIS A 406 -3.08 -13.26 6.37
N PHE A 407 -2.43 -12.10 6.54
CA PHE A 407 -1.19 -12.05 7.31
C PHE A 407 -1.53 -12.09 8.80
N PRO A 408 -0.83 -12.93 9.61
CA PRO A 408 -1.01 -12.91 11.06
C PRO A 408 -0.67 -11.52 11.61
N HIS A 409 -1.66 -10.87 12.24
CA HIS A 409 -1.53 -9.47 12.68
C HIS A 409 -0.33 -9.26 13.62
N ASP A 410 -0.08 -10.22 14.51
CA ASP A 410 1.02 -10.19 15.49
C ASP A 410 2.41 -10.37 14.87
N LYS A 411 2.50 -10.70 13.58
CA LYS A 411 3.74 -10.80 12.78
C LYS A 411 3.91 -9.63 11.81
N CYS A 412 3.00 -8.65 11.85
CA CYS A 412 3.01 -7.52 10.95
C CYS A 412 3.62 -6.26 11.57
N LEU A 413 4.18 -5.45 10.68
CA LEU A 413 4.51 -4.04 10.85
C LEU A 413 3.63 -3.22 9.92
N PHE A 414 3.29 -2.01 10.35
CA PHE A 414 2.35 -1.15 9.63
C PHE A 414 3.02 0.16 9.22
N TYR A 415 2.52 0.73 8.14
CA TYR A 415 3.08 1.94 7.56
C TYR A 415 1.97 2.88 7.08
N MET A 416 1.97 4.10 7.62
CA MET A 416 1.18 5.22 7.13
C MET A 416 2.13 6.43 7.02
N PRO A 417 2.57 6.81 5.80
CA PRO A 417 3.66 7.76 5.59
C PRO A 417 3.49 9.07 6.37
N GLY A 418 4.51 9.47 7.14
CA GLY A 418 4.50 10.70 7.93
C GLY A 418 3.66 10.65 9.20
N PHE A 419 3.12 9.48 9.57
CA PHE A 419 2.22 9.35 10.73
C PHE A 419 2.40 8.06 11.54
N TRP A 420 2.73 6.94 10.89
CA TRP A 420 2.83 5.63 11.54
C TRP A 420 3.92 4.76 10.94
N TYR A 421 4.80 4.24 11.79
CA TYR A 421 5.88 3.35 11.39
C TYR A 421 5.93 2.15 12.33
N ARG A 422 6.02 0.94 11.76
CA ARG A 422 6.10 -0.32 12.50
C ARG A 422 4.86 -0.51 13.37
N ARG A 423 5.05 -0.56 14.70
CA ARG A 423 3.98 -0.62 15.71
C ARG A 423 3.80 0.71 16.44
N ASN A 424 4.52 1.75 16.01
CA ASN A 424 4.51 3.10 16.57
C ASN A 424 4.65 3.08 18.11
N GLN A 425 5.63 2.31 18.58
CA GLN A 425 5.85 2.03 20.01
C GLN A 425 6.86 3.00 20.65
N ARG A 426 7.45 3.93 19.88
CA ARG A 426 8.13 5.07 20.51
C ARG A 426 7.11 6.05 21.06
N SER A 427 6.02 6.27 20.33
CA SER A 427 4.90 7.11 20.77
C SER A 427 4.26 6.61 22.07
N PRO A 428 3.91 7.52 23.01
CA PRO A 428 3.23 7.17 24.26
C PRO A 428 1.76 6.77 24.04
N GLN A 429 1.09 6.29 25.10
CA GLN A 429 -0.30 5.84 25.02
C GLN A 429 -1.30 6.97 24.67
N GLU A 430 -0.94 8.22 24.98
CA GLU A 430 -1.73 9.42 24.67
C GLU A 430 -1.55 9.90 23.22
N ALA A 431 -0.74 9.20 22.43
CA ALA A 431 -0.57 9.40 21.00
C ALA A 431 -0.98 8.12 20.24
N PRO A 432 -1.24 8.21 18.92
CA PRO A 432 -1.47 7.04 18.09
C PRO A 432 -0.33 6.03 18.24
N SER A 433 -0.63 4.85 18.78
CA SER A 433 0.36 3.82 19.11
C SER A 433 -0.32 2.47 19.39
N PHE A 434 0.45 1.38 19.35
CA PHE A 434 -0.03 0.05 19.78
C PHE A 434 -0.38 -0.03 21.27
N TYR A 435 0.07 0.92 22.09
CA TYR A 435 -0.35 1.00 23.49
C TYR A 435 -1.82 1.44 23.62
N ALA A 436 -2.29 2.26 22.69
CA ALA A 436 -3.68 2.73 22.65
C ALA A 436 -4.61 1.76 21.88
N SER A 437 -4.17 1.27 20.72
CA SER A 437 -4.89 0.24 19.95
C SER A 437 -3.99 -0.42 18.92
N ASP A 438 -4.28 -1.68 18.60
CA ASP A 438 -3.64 -2.45 17.52
C ASP A 438 -4.38 -2.31 16.17
N SER A 439 -5.37 -1.42 16.09
CA SER A 439 -6.17 -1.09 14.91
C SER A 439 -6.30 0.44 14.80
N TRP A 440 -6.00 1.01 13.63
CA TRP A 440 -6.05 2.46 13.40
C TRP A 440 -6.50 2.78 11.98
N ILE A 441 -7.53 3.61 11.88
CA ILE A 441 -7.98 4.28 10.67
C ILE A 441 -7.77 5.78 10.84
N VAL A 442 -7.26 6.43 9.80
CA VAL A 442 -7.01 7.86 9.80
C VAL A 442 -7.52 8.55 8.55
N ARG A 443 -7.78 9.85 8.68
CA ARG A 443 -8.01 10.74 7.53
C ARG A 443 -6.77 10.76 6.65
N GLU A 444 -6.98 10.76 5.35
CA GLU A 444 -5.91 10.83 4.34
C GLU A 444 -5.00 12.04 4.50
N ASP A 445 -5.53 13.19 4.93
CA ASP A 445 -4.76 14.43 5.11
C ASP A 445 -3.67 14.37 6.19
N ARG A 446 -3.62 13.31 7.00
CA ARG A 446 -2.50 13.05 7.92
C ARG A 446 -1.27 12.48 7.26
N LEU A 447 -1.43 11.94 6.04
CA LEU A 447 -0.46 11.07 5.41
C LEU A 447 0.27 11.79 4.29
N SER A 448 1.60 11.70 4.28
CA SER A 448 2.45 12.27 3.22
C SER A 448 2.13 11.70 1.85
N ALA A 449 1.56 10.49 1.81
CA ALA A 449 0.87 9.89 0.69
C ALA A 449 -0.37 9.15 1.23
N PRO A 450 -1.56 9.30 0.64
CA PRO A 450 -2.81 8.72 1.14
C PRO A 450 -2.88 7.22 0.86
N LEU A 451 -2.10 6.47 1.64
CA LEU A 451 -1.98 5.02 1.57
C LEU A 451 -1.76 4.41 2.95
N THR A 452 -2.03 3.12 3.07
CA THR A 452 -1.64 2.31 4.23
C THR A 452 -1.00 1.01 3.75
N GLY A 453 0.05 0.62 4.45
CA GLY A 453 0.79 -0.60 4.17
C GLY A 453 0.88 -1.54 5.36
N VAL A 454 0.91 -2.83 5.06
CA VAL A 454 1.26 -3.91 5.99
C VAL A 454 2.45 -4.69 5.45
N PHE A 455 3.39 -5.00 6.33
CA PHE A 455 4.60 -5.78 6.04
C PHE A 455 4.69 -6.96 7.01
N ASN A 456 4.77 -8.18 6.49
CA ASN A 456 4.89 -9.41 7.25
C ASN A 456 6.38 -9.76 7.44
N GLU A 457 6.88 -9.59 8.67
CA GLU A 457 8.31 -9.78 8.98
C GLU A 457 8.77 -11.23 8.83
N MET A 458 7.85 -12.20 8.84
CA MET A 458 8.21 -13.62 8.77
C MET A 458 8.67 -14.07 7.38
N ASN A 459 8.15 -13.43 6.33
CA ASN A 459 8.36 -13.85 4.95
C ASN A 459 8.65 -12.70 3.98
N GLY A 460 8.72 -11.46 4.47
CA GLY A 460 9.01 -10.29 3.64
C GLY A 460 7.85 -9.81 2.77
N ARG A 461 6.68 -10.45 2.82
CA ARG A 461 5.52 -10.07 2.00
C ARG A 461 4.87 -8.80 2.52
N SER A 462 4.32 -8.01 1.61
CA SER A 462 3.63 -6.76 1.90
C SER A 462 2.38 -6.57 1.06
N LEU A 463 1.46 -5.78 1.59
CA LEU A 463 0.27 -5.31 0.90
C LEU A 463 0.09 -3.82 1.20
N LEU A 464 -0.24 -3.05 0.16
CA LEU A 464 -0.50 -1.62 0.21
C LEU A 464 -1.92 -1.38 -0.29
N VAL A 465 -2.63 -0.44 0.33
CA VAL A 465 -3.81 0.20 -0.26
C VAL A 465 -3.55 1.68 -0.43
N SER A 466 -3.77 2.21 -1.63
CA SER A 466 -3.48 3.61 -2.00
C SER A 466 -4.66 4.25 -2.72
N ARG A 467 -4.95 5.51 -2.38
CA ARG A 467 -5.97 6.32 -3.05
C ARG A 467 -5.36 6.97 -4.30
N LEU A 468 -5.92 6.71 -5.49
CA LEU A 468 -5.36 7.25 -6.75
C LEU A 468 -6.01 8.56 -7.22
N ASP A 469 -7.21 8.86 -6.74
CA ASP A 469 -8.06 9.98 -7.19
C ASP A 469 -8.41 10.91 -6.02
N VAL A 470 -7.38 11.52 -5.45
CA VAL A 470 -7.54 12.48 -4.35
C VAL A 470 -7.89 13.86 -4.93
N GLY A 471 -9.10 14.35 -4.62
CA GLY A 471 -9.56 15.68 -5.03
C GLY A 471 -9.02 16.81 -4.16
N ASN A 472 -9.41 18.05 -4.45
CA ASN A 472 -8.92 19.27 -3.79
C ASN A 472 -9.98 20.05 -3.00
N THR A 473 -11.06 19.40 -2.54
CA THR A 473 -12.19 20.07 -1.86
C THR A 473 -12.28 19.60 -0.40
N ASP A 474 -12.49 20.52 0.55
CA ASP A 474 -12.79 20.15 1.94
C ASP A 474 -13.84 21.09 2.54
N VAL A 475 -14.36 20.74 3.71
CA VAL A 475 -15.42 21.47 4.39
C VAL A 475 -15.15 21.66 5.88
N LEU A 476 -15.59 22.80 6.42
CA LEU A 476 -15.54 23.06 7.85
C LEU A 476 -16.60 22.22 8.59
N THR A 477 -16.18 21.50 9.62
CA THR A 477 -17.08 20.78 10.53
C THR A 477 -17.10 21.43 11.91
N THR A 478 -18.30 21.61 12.46
CA THR A 478 -18.50 22.10 13.84
C THR A 478 -18.33 20.97 14.86
N HIS A 479 -18.75 19.75 14.50
CA HIS A 479 -18.58 18.55 15.31
C HIS A 479 -17.31 17.79 14.90
N LYS A 480 -16.62 17.21 15.88
CA LYS A 480 -15.31 16.54 15.70
C LYS A 480 -15.27 15.10 16.23
N GLU A 481 -16.40 14.57 16.70
CA GLU A 481 -16.51 13.22 17.27
C GLU A 481 -17.89 12.62 16.95
N GLY A 482 -17.96 11.29 16.92
CA GLY A 482 -19.16 10.52 16.59
C GLY A 482 -19.52 10.55 15.10
N ASP A 483 -20.79 10.28 14.80
CA ASP A 483 -21.35 10.40 13.44
C ASP A 483 -21.59 11.88 13.10
N VAL A 484 -20.87 12.40 12.09
CA VAL A 484 -20.96 13.81 11.66
C VAL A 484 -21.46 13.89 10.22
N ILE A 485 -22.62 14.53 10.01
CA ILE A 485 -23.05 14.93 8.67
C ILE A 485 -22.24 16.17 8.25
N LEU A 486 -21.56 16.08 7.12
CA LEU A 486 -20.79 17.19 6.56
C LEU A 486 -21.72 18.29 6.04
N SER A 487 -21.36 19.55 6.29
CA SER A 487 -22.13 20.72 5.84
C SER A 487 -21.98 21.00 4.33
N GLY A 488 -21.10 20.27 3.67
CA GLY A 488 -20.73 20.39 2.26
C GLY A 488 -19.91 19.16 1.85
N SER A 489 -19.25 19.24 0.70
CA SER A 489 -18.47 18.11 0.16
C SER A 489 -17.02 18.15 0.63
N THR A 490 -16.42 16.96 0.76
CA THR A 490 -14.99 16.77 0.95
C THR A 490 -14.47 15.80 -0.12
N SER A 491 -13.20 15.88 -0.46
CA SER A 491 -12.49 14.87 -1.25
C SER A 491 -11.70 13.91 -0.38
N LEU A 492 -11.66 14.14 0.93
CA LEU A 492 -10.90 13.32 1.87
C LEU A 492 -11.65 12.03 2.22
N GLY A 493 -10.99 10.92 1.97
CA GLY A 493 -11.35 9.60 2.47
C GLY A 493 -10.58 9.24 3.74
N PHE A 494 -10.51 7.94 3.99
CA PHE A 494 -9.71 7.36 5.06
C PHE A 494 -8.99 6.12 4.59
N THR A 495 -7.89 5.81 5.26
CA THR A 495 -7.18 4.54 5.12
C THR A 495 -6.56 4.15 6.47
N GLY A 496 -6.27 2.88 6.66
CA GLY A 496 -5.74 2.35 7.90
C GLY A 496 -5.59 0.84 7.91
N PHE A 497 -5.35 0.30 9.10
CA PHE A 497 -5.25 -1.12 9.33
C PHE A 497 -6.06 -1.53 10.56
N GLU A 498 -6.55 -2.76 10.56
CA GLU A 498 -7.29 -3.34 11.67
C GLU A 498 -6.84 -4.78 11.94
N ARG A 499 -7.16 -5.24 13.15
CA ARG A 499 -7.09 -6.65 13.50
C ARG A 499 -8.49 -7.25 13.42
N GLN A 500 -8.69 -8.20 12.51
CA GLN A 500 -9.93 -8.96 12.42
C GLN A 500 -9.62 -10.46 12.38
N GLU A 501 -10.24 -11.24 13.27
CA GLU A 501 -10.06 -12.70 13.38
C GLU A 501 -8.58 -13.15 13.44
N GLY A 502 -7.70 -12.32 14.01
CA GLY A 502 -6.26 -12.59 14.11
C GLY A 502 -5.44 -12.21 12.87
N SER A 503 -6.09 -11.81 11.78
CA SER A 503 -5.45 -11.33 10.55
C SER A 503 -5.32 -9.81 10.53
N ALA A 504 -4.30 -9.30 9.83
CA ALA A 504 -4.19 -7.90 9.47
C ALA A 504 -5.14 -7.59 8.31
N VAL A 505 -5.93 -6.53 8.46
CA VAL A 505 -6.89 -6.05 7.47
C VAL A 505 -6.51 -4.62 7.09
N LEU A 506 -6.48 -4.28 5.80
CA LEU A 506 -6.36 -2.89 5.35
C LEU A 506 -7.77 -2.29 5.19
N ALA A 507 -8.04 -1.19 5.87
CA ALA A 507 -9.35 -0.52 5.85
C ALA A 507 -9.24 0.79 5.08
N PHE A 508 -10.17 1.08 4.18
CA PHE A 508 -10.16 2.28 3.34
C PHE A 508 -11.56 2.67 2.88
N GLY A 509 -11.80 3.95 2.61
CA GLY A 509 -13.14 4.40 2.25
C GLY A 509 -13.34 5.91 2.16
N PHE A 510 -14.61 6.32 2.06
CA PHE A 510 -15.03 7.70 1.84
C PHE A 510 -16.45 7.97 2.37
N PRO A 511 -16.74 9.15 2.95
CA PRO A 511 -15.80 10.21 3.30
C PRO A 511 -15.00 9.83 4.54
N TYR A 512 -14.12 10.73 4.99
CA TYR A 512 -13.14 10.42 6.02
C TYR A 512 -13.71 9.90 7.36
N ARG A 513 -12.91 9.07 8.02
CA ARG A 513 -13.14 8.45 9.32
C ARG A 513 -11.82 8.42 10.11
N GLU A 514 -11.90 8.52 11.43
CA GLU A 514 -10.78 8.19 12.33
C GLU A 514 -11.28 7.28 13.44
N ALA A 515 -10.62 6.14 13.62
CA ALA A 515 -10.98 5.13 14.61
C ALA A 515 -9.72 4.43 15.12
N PRO A 516 -9.70 3.95 16.38
CA PRO A 516 -10.75 4.07 17.39
C PRO A 516 -10.77 5.44 18.09
N LYS A 517 -9.84 6.33 17.71
CA LYS A 517 -9.65 7.67 18.26
C LYS A 517 -9.26 8.65 17.15
N THR A 518 -9.56 9.93 17.36
CA THR A 518 -9.01 11.03 16.55
C THR A 518 -7.91 11.75 17.32
N TYR A 519 -6.78 12.03 16.66
CA TYR A 519 -5.66 12.73 17.29
C TYR A 519 -5.76 14.24 17.08
N ILE A 520 -6.27 14.95 18.08
CA ILE A 520 -6.73 16.34 17.92
C ILE A 520 -5.75 17.40 18.40
N ARG A 521 -4.79 17.04 19.25
CA ARG A 521 -3.72 17.92 19.75
C ARG A 521 -2.61 17.07 20.36
N LYS A 522 -1.46 17.69 20.65
CA LYS A 522 -0.32 17.00 21.27
C LYS A 522 -0.77 16.18 22.49
N LEU A 523 -0.45 14.89 22.46
CA LEU A 523 -0.78 13.89 23.49
C LEU A 523 -2.26 13.87 23.91
N THR A 524 -3.18 14.06 22.96
CA THR A 524 -4.61 14.00 23.25
C THR A 524 -5.36 13.26 22.15
N LEU A 525 -5.88 12.10 22.54
CA LEU A 525 -6.78 11.27 21.74
C LEU A 525 -8.24 11.56 22.12
N ALA A 526 -9.01 12.09 21.17
CA ALA A 526 -10.45 12.25 21.29
C ALA A 526 -11.19 11.00 20.79
N PRO A 527 -12.49 10.84 21.11
CA PRO A 527 -13.31 9.75 20.57
C PRO A 527 -13.27 9.66 19.04
N GLU A 528 -13.58 8.48 18.49
CA GLU A 528 -13.64 8.29 17.04
C GLU A 528 -14.60 9.28 16.34
N VAL A 529 -14.37 9.51 15.05
CA VAL A 529 -15.24 10.29 14.19
C VAL A 529 -15.51 9.52 12.90
N ARG A 530 -16.78 9.45 12.49
CA ARG A 530 -17.21 8.92 11.20
C ARG A 530 -18.05 9.98 10.50
N THR A 531 -17.69 10.33 9.28
CA THR A 531 -18.40 11.39 8.56
C THR A 531 -19.34 10.86 7.49
N PHE A 532 -20.36 11.64 7.16
CA PHE A 532 -21.37 11.31 6.17
C PHE A 532 -21.52 12.48 5.21
N GLN A 533 -21.34 12.22 3.92
CA GLN A 533 -21.49 13.22 2.87
C GLN A 533 -22.88 13.12 2.26
N ALA A 534 -23.49 14.28 1.98
CA ALA A 534 -24.73 14.34 1.23
C ALA A 534 -24.51 13.94 -0.25
N LEU A 535 -25.39 13.12 -0.79
CA LEU A 535 -25.49 12.85 -2.23
C LEU A 535 -26.95 12.99 -2.63
N LYS A 536 -27.24 13.88 -3.60
CA LYS A 536 -28.61 14.12 -4.07
C LYS A 536 -29.04 13.03 -5.03
N LYS A 537 -30.35 12.82 -5.12
CA LYS A 537 -30.93 11.89 -6.10
C LYS A 537 -30.40 12.15 -7.51
N GLY A 538 -29.83 11.11 -8.12
CA GLY A 538 -29.25 11.13 -9.45
C GLY A 538 -27.77 11.57 -9.51
N GLU A 539 -27.19 12.01 -8.40
CA GLU A 539 -25.76 12.30 -8.32
C GLU A 539 -24.94 11.02 -8.12
N SER A 540 -23.67 11.08 -8.55
CA SER A 540 -22.72 9.99 -8.41
C SER A 540 -21.38 10.48 -7.87
N ILE A 541 -20.69 9.60 -7.14
CA ILE A 541 -19.27 9.75 -6.81
C ILE A 541 -18.47 8.58 -7.37
N PHE A 542 -17.23 8.87 -7.77
CA PHE A 542 -16.27 7.88 -8.25
C PHE A 542 -15.11 7.77 -7.27
N LEU A 543 -14.70 6.55 -6.98
CA LEU A 543 -13.63 6.24 -6.05
C LEU A 543 -12.66 5.25 -6.70
N THR A 544 -11.37 5.58 -6.76
CA THR A 544 -10.31 4.73 -7.30
C THR A 544 -9.29 4.36 -6.23
N TRP A 545 -9.28 3.09 -5.84
CA TRP A 545 -8.32 2.55 -4.90
C TRP A 545 -7.43 1.53 -5.60
N GLU A 546 -6.16 1.47 -5.22
CA GLU A 546 -5.26 0.42 -5.65
C GLU A 546 -4.85 -0.42 -4.47
N VAL A 547 -4.94 -1.74 -4.63
CA VAL A 547 -4.35 -2.72 -3.73
C VAL A 547 -3.14 -3.32 -4.44
N LYS A 548 -1.97 -3.14 -3.85
CA LYS A 548 -0.69 -3.57 -4.43
C LYS A 548 0.02 -4.53 -3.50
N SER A 549 0.42 -5.68 -4.02
CA SER A 549 1.32 -6.58 -3.32
C SER A 549 2.78 -6.32 -3.67
N GLY A 550 3.65 -6.71 -2.75
CA GLY A 550 5.10 -6.66 -2.96
C GLY A 550 5.85 -7.52 -1.96
N GLU A 551 7.15 -7.67 -2.18
CA GLU A 551 8.07 -8.32 -1.27
C GLU A 551 9.24 -7.36 -0.99
N ALA A 552 9.69 -7.31 0.25
CA ALA A 552 10.81 -6.49 0.67
C ALA A 552 11.70 -7.26 1.64
N GLU A 553 13.02 -7.01 1.58
CA GLU A 553 13.99 -7.73 2.40
C GLU A 553 13.81 -7.45 3.91
N ASN A 554 13.40 -6.23 4.23
CA ASN A 554 13.15 -5.75 5.58
C ASN A 554 12.23 -4.52 5.53
N PHE A 555 11.83 -4.02 6.70
CA PHE A 555 10.93 -2.87 6.79
C PHE A 555 11.51 -1.57 6.18
N SER A 556 12.84 -1.39 6.22
CA SER A 556 13.48 -0.21 5.60
C SER A 556 13.39 -0.26 4.08
N ASP A 557 13.60 -1.44 3.48
CA ASP A 557 13.43 -1.64 2.05
C ASP A 557 11.95 -1.48 1.64
N PHE A 558 11.01 -1.94 2.47
CA PHE A 558 9.58 -1.72 2.26
C PHE A 558 9.22 -0.22 2.24
N VAL A 559 9.74 0.58 3.17
CA VAL A 559 9.53 2.05 3.20
C VAL A 559 10.12 2.70 1.94
N LYS A 560 11.33 2.31 1.53
CA LYS A 560 11.96 2.78 0.30
C LYS A 560 11.09 2.47 -0.93
N GLN A 561 10.77 1.20 -1.16
CA GLN A 561 10.00 0.77 -2.33
C GLN A 561 8.62 1.47 -2.38
N THR A 562 7.98 1.62 -1.21
CA THR A 562 6.69 2.31 -1.11
C THR A 562 6.84 3.80 -1.41
N TRP A 563 7.90 4.46 -0.96
CA TRP A 563 8.15 5.86 -1.28
C TRP A 563 8.42 6.06 -2.77
N GLU A 564 9.23 5.21 -3.40
CA GLU A 564 9.51 5.26 -4.85
C GLU A 564 8.22 5.11 -5.67
N TYR A 565 7.42 4.10 -5.34
CA TYR A 565 6.10 3.90 -5.94
C TYR A 565 5.19 5.11 -5.75
N SER A 566 5.14 5.67 -4.53
CA SER A 566 4.30 6.84 -4.23
C SER A 566 4.76 8.06 -5.02
N TYR A 567 6.08 8.30 -5.08
CA TYR A 567 6.65 9.40 -5.85
C TYR A 567 6.26 9.29 -7.32
N ASP A 568 6.41 8.11 -7.92
CA ASP A 568 6.07 7.87 -9.32
C ASP A 568 4.55 7.97 -9.58
N THR A 569 3.72 7.63 -8.58
CA THR A 569 2.26 7.69 -8.66
C THR A 569 1.71 9.11 -8.55
N TYR A 570 2.15 9.88 -7.55
CA TYR A 570 1.67 11.25 -7.33
C TYR A 570 2.42 12.28 -8.17
N ALA A 571 3.62 11.94 -8.65
CA ALA A 571 4.46 12.76 -9.54
C ALA A 571 4.53 14.24 -9.11
N PRO A 572 4.99 14.54 -7.88
CA PRO A 572 4.96 15.90 -7.36
C PRO A 572 5.81 16.84 -8.22
N VAL A 573 5.22 17.99 -8.56
CA VAL A 573 5.88 19.03 -9.36
C VAL A 573 6.25 20.25 -8.50
N PRO A 574 7.28 21.02 -8.88
CA PRO A 574 7.62 22.26 -8.19
C PRO A 574 6.43 23.21 -8.07
N VAL A 575 6.42 24.02 -7.02
CA VAL A 575 5.41 25.07 -6.82
C VAL A 575 5.85 26.33 -7.55
N ASP A 576 4.95 26.92 -8.35
CA ASP A 576 5.25 28.18 -9.02
C ASP A 576 5.31 29.31 -7.98
N THR A 577 6.49 29.90 -7.83
CA THR A 577 6.75 30.97 -6.87
C THR A 577 7.50 32.10 -7.55
N THR A 578 6.98 33.32 -7.40
CA THR A 578 7.51 34.51 -8.08
C THR A 578 8.80 35.06 -7.47
N TYR A 579 9.26 34.52 -6.33
CA TYR A 579 10.41 35.04 -5.59
C TYR A 579 11.70 34.31 -5.97
N SER A 580 12.67 35.06 -6.48
CA SER A 580 14.04 34.58 -6.61
C SER A 580 14.68 34.33 -5.25
N VAL A 581 15.65 33.41 -5.19
CA VAL A 581 16.43 33.13 -3.98
C VAL A 581 17.03 34.40 -3.36
N LYS A 582 17.50 35.34 -4.19
CA LYS A 582 17.99 36.63 -3.73
C LYS A 582 16.91 37.41 -2.97
N GLN A 583 15.72 37.57 -3.55
CA GLN A 583 14.61 38.27 -2.90
C GLN A 583 14.21 37.61 -1.57
N VAL A 584 14.22 36.28 -1.50
CA VAL A 584 13.95 35.55 -0.26
C VAL A 584 15.00 35.91 0.81
N LYS A 585 16.30 35.83 0.50
CA LYS A 585 17.36 36.18 1.45
C LYS A 585 17.33 37.65 1.86
N ASP A 586 17.11 38.56 0.90
CA ASP A 586 16.98 40.00 1.16
C ASP A 586 15.85 40.26 2.19
N LEU A 587 14.72 39.57 2.05
CA LEU A 587 13.59 39.72 2.96
C LEU A 587 13.82 39.06 4.33
N LEU A 588 14.33 37.82 4.34
CA LEU A 588 14.68 37.12 5.58
C LEU A 588 15.75 37.90 6.38
N SER A 589 16.62 38.66 5.72
CA SER A 589 17.64 39.50 6.39
C SER A 589 17.03 40.57 7.32
N LYS A 590 15.77 40.95 7.10
CA LYS A 590 15.06 41.88 7.98
C LYS A 590 14.96 41.32 9.40
N TYR A 591 14.73 40.02 9.55
CA TYR A 591 14.69 39.35 10.86
C TYR A 591 15.98 39.61 11.65
N PHE A 592 17.15 39.51 11.03
CA PHE A 592 18.44 39.71 11.74
C PHE A 592 18.61 41.11 12.35
N THR A 593 17.97 42.11 11.75
CA THR A 593 18.04 43.49 12.24
C THR A 593 16.94 43.81 13.23
N SER A 594 15.70 43.38 12.95
CA SER A 594 14.53 43.73 13.77
C SER A 594 14.36 42.88 15.03
N SER A 595 15.01 41.72 15.10
CA SER A 595 14.92 40.79 16.23
C SER A 595 16.06 40.94 17.23
N LEU A 596 17.06 41.79 16.99
CA LEU A 596 18.23 41.92 17.86
C LEU A 596 17.81 42.34 19.29
N VAL A 597 18.34 41.64 20.28
CA VAL A 597 18.20 41.97 21.70
C VAL A 597 19.60 42.15 22.28
N ASP A 598 19.93 43.37 22.69
CA ASP A 598 21.26 43.79 23.15
C ASP A 598 21.29 44.26 24.62
N ARG A 599 20.13 44.26 25.30
CA ARG A 599 19.98 44.69 26.69
C ARG A 599 20.46 43.69 27.75
N TYR A 600 20.85 42.47 27.34
CA TYR A 600 21.28 41.39 28.24
C TYR A 600 22.76 41.03 28.03
N PRO A 601 23.41 40.32 28.97
CA PRO A 601 24.80 39.90 28.81
C PRO A 601 25.06 38.99 27.61
N LEU A 602 24.05 38.22 27.18
CA LEU A 602 24.05 37.52 25.90
C LEU A 602 23.22 38.34 24.92
N ILE A 603 23.84 38.70 23.80
CA ILE A 603 23.20 39.39 22.68
C ILE A 603 22.75 38.33 21.68
N TYR A 604 21.53 38.42 21.18
CA TYR A 604 20.94 37.41 20.30
C TYR A 604 19.85 38.00 19.41
N ASN A 605 19.47 37.24 18.38
CA ASN A 605 18.25 37.47 17.62
C ASN A 605 17.09 36.74 18.29
N SER A 606 16.08 37.48 18.76
CA SER A 606 14.92 36.92 19.44
C SER A 606 14.08 36.07 18.48
N GLY A 607 14.14 34.75 18.69
CA GLY A 607 13.56 33.78 17.77
C GLY A 607 12.87 32.59 18.42
N ALA A 608 12.81 32.52 19.75
CA ALA A 608 12.17 31.43 20.50
C ALA A 608 10.90 31.93 21.20
N HIS A 609 9.79 31.19 21.05
CA HIS A 609 8.51 31.45 21.70
C HIS A 609 7.94 32.86 21.47
N LEU A 610 8.05 33.37 20.23
CA LEU A 610 7.45 34.63 19.83
C LEU A 610 5.96 34.45 19.57
N ARG A 611 5.20 35.54 19.71
CA ARG A 611 3.79 35.59 19.37
C ARG A 611 3.63 36.02 17.90
N VAL A 612 2.81 35.30 17.13
CA VAL A 612 2.64 35.54 15.69
C VAL A 612 2.00 36.90 15.39
N ASP A 613 1.09 37.36 16.27
CA ASP A 613 0.28 38.56 16.12
C ASP A 613 1.02 39.88 16.37
N ASP A 614 2.18 39.86 17.04
CA ASP A 614 2.99 41.06 17.30
C ASP A 614 4.49 40.92 17.00
N CYS A 615 5.01 39.68 16.97
CA CYS A 615 6.43 39.36 16.85
C CYS A 615 7.31 40.16 17.82
N GLN A 616 6.84 40.37 19.05
CA GLN A 616 7.59 41.08 20.09
C GLN A 616 8.76 40.25 20.59
N SER A 617 9.94 40.88 20.70
CA SER A 617 11.15 40.21 21.14
C SER A 617 11.05 39.77 22.61
N ARG A 618 11.36 38.49 22.85
CA ARG A 618 11.45 37.86 24.17
C ARG A 618 12.87 37.85 24.70
N GLY A 619 12.97 37.78 26.04
CA GLY A 619 14.19 37.60 26.82
C GLY A 619 14.83 36.21 26.75
N ILE A 620 14.69 35.46 25.64
CA ILE A 620 15.11 34.05 25.54
C ILE A 620 16.24 33.92 24.52
N ALA A 621 17.43 33.57 25.00
CA ALA A 621 18.60 33.26 24.19
C ALA A 621 18.79 31.73 24.14
N GLU A 622 18.75 31.13 22.94
CA GLU A 622 18.92 29.69 22.78
C GLU A 622 19.94 29.36 21.68
N VAL A 623 20.91 28.51 22.04
CA VAL A 623 21.93 27.95 21.14
C VAL A 623 21.39 26.64 20.58
N GLY A 624 21.24 26.58 19.25
CA GLY A 624 20.61 25.43 18.60
C GLY A 624 19.08 25.45 18.72
N PHE A 625 18.48 24.27 18.52
CA PHE A 625 17.06 23.96 18.48
C PHE A 625 16.22 25.04 17.78
N ILE A 626 15.33 25.72 18.49
CA ILE A 626 14.38 26.68 17.92
C ILE A 626 14.94 28.11 17.85
N GLY A 627 15.93 28.46 18.68
CA GLY A 627 16.56 29.78 18.67
C GLY A 627 17.62 29.98 17.59
N ARG A 628 18.48 28.97 17.36
CA ARG A 628 19.57 29.00 16.35
C ARG A 628 20.43 30.26 16.37
N THR A 629 20.66 30.84 17.56
CA THR A 629 21.28 32.17 17.72
C THR A 629 22.62 32.30 16.96
N LEU A 630 23.56 31.39 17.20
CA LEU A 630 24.90 31.44 16.58
C LEU A 630 24.86 31.18 15.07
N LEU A 631 23.96 30.32 14.59
CA LEU A 631 23.82 30.03 13.16
C LEU A 631 23.24 31.23 12.40
N ASN A 632 22.24 31.89 12.98
CA ASN A 632 21.68 33.12 12.42
C ASN A 632 22.71 34.27 12.42
N ALA A 633 23.49 34.41 13.49
CA ALA A 633 24.58 35.38 13.52
C ALA A 633 25.60 35.12 12.41
N PHE A 634 25.97 33.84 12.17
CA PHE A 634 26.83 33.48 11.05
C PHE A 634 26.20 33.77 9.68
N ASN A 635 24.94 33.38 9.48
CA ASN A 635 24.21 33.63 8.24
C ASN A 635 24.12 35.14 7.91
N ALA A 636 23.84 35.96 8.93
CA ALA A 636 23.83 37.42 8.82
C ALA A 636 25.23 37.99 8.53
N TRP A 637 26.27 37.44 9.17
CA TRP A 637 27.66 37.85 8.96
C TRP A 637 28.13 37.58 7.52
N GLU A 638 27.97 36.34 7.05
CA GLU A 638 28.33 35.90 5.71
C GLU A 638 27.64 36.78 4.66
N TYR A 639 26.34 36.98 4.80
CA TYR A 639 25.56 37.77 3.86
C TYR A 639 25.88 39.27 3.94
N GLY A 640 26.12 39.81 5.14
CA GLY A 640 26.58 41.18 5.35
C GLY A 640 27.85 41.49 4.56
N TRP A 641 28.80 40.55 4.49
CA TRP A 641 29.97 40.66 3.62
C TRP A 641 29.64 40.53 2.13
N GLN A 642 28.77 39.58 1.75
CA GLN A 642 28.39 39.36 0.34
C GLN A 642 27.68 40.57 -0.29
N VAL A 643 26.80 41.25 0.44
CA VAL A 643 26.01 42.39 -0.07
C VAL A 643 26.42 43.74 0.51
N ASN A 644 27.54 43.78 1.23
CA ASN A 644 28.08 44.98 1.87
C ASN A 644 27.10 45.72 2.81
N ARG A 645 26.37 44.98 3.65
CA ARG A 645 25.46 45.50 4.68
C ARG A 645 26.18 45.59 6.03
N GLN A 646 26.49 46.81 6.46
CA GLN A 646 27.32 47.06 7.65
C GLN A 646 26.61 46.71 8.96
N ASP A 647 25.32 47.01 9.05
CA ASP A 647 24.46 46.69 10.18
C ASP A 647 24.42 45.19 10.50
N LEU A 648 24.38 44.33 9.47
CA LEU A 648 24.44 42.88 9.65
C LEU A 648 25.79 42.43 10.22
N LYS A 649 26.90 43.02 9.76
CA LYS A 649 28.24 42.71 10.25
C LYS A 649 28.38 43.09 11.73
N GLU A 650 28.01 44.32 12.08
CA GLU A 650 28.12 44.84 13.46
C GLU A 650 27.25 44.05 14.44
N ASN A 651 26.00 43.78 14.08
CA ASN A 651 25.08 43.01 14.93
C ASN A 651 25.58 41.58 15.17
N SER A 652 26.05 40.90 14.12
CA SER A 652 26.64 39.56 14.25
C SER A 652 27.89 39.56 15.13
N GLN A 653 28.77 40.56 14.97
CA GLN A 653 29.96 40.69 15.80
C GLN A 653 29.59 40.84 17.28
N HIS A 654 28.61 41.69 17.60
CA HIS A 654 28.11 41.85 18.97
C HIS A 654 27.59 40.54 19.57
N ILE A 655 26.87 39.73 18.77
CA ILE A 655 26.41 38.40 19.21
C ILE A 655 27.62 37.51 19.53
N PHE A 656 28.58 37.36 18.61
CA PHE A 656 29.77 36.53 18.83
C PHE A 656 30.58 36.99 20.04
N ASP A 657 30.83 38.30 20.18
CA ASP A 657 31.60 38.83 21.32
C ASP A 657 30.90 38.58 22.66
N SER A 658 29.57 38.73 22.69
CA SER A 658 28.78 38.48 23.91
C SER A 658 28.81 37.01 24.32
N TYR A 659 28.75 36.08 23.36
CA TYR A 659 28.80 34.63 23.64
C TYR A 659 30.21 34.17 24.00
N LEU A 660 31.26 34.73 23.39
CA LEU A 660 32.63 34.43 23.78
C LEU A 660 32.87 34.80 25.25
N LYS A 661 32.32 35.94 25.69
CA LYS A 661 32.45 36.45 27.05
C LYS A 661 31.57 35.73 28.07
N ASN A 662 30.30 35.50 27.73
CA ASN A 662 29.26 35.12 28.71
C ASN A 662 28.51 33.81 28.37
N GLY A 663 28.78 33.20 27.21
CA GLY A 663 27.96 32.14 26.61
C GLY A 663 28.37 30.72 26.98
N PHE A 664 29.34 30.55 27.88
CA PHE A 664 29.87 29.25 28.28
C PHE A 664 29.63 28.96 29.76
N THR A 665 29.37 27.71 30.08
CA THR A 665 29.37 27.20 31.45
C THR A 665 30.79 27.14 32.02
N SER A 666 30.90 26.84 33.32
CA SER A 666 32.20 26.74 34.00
C SER A 666 33.08 25.64 33.40
N THR A 667 32.46 24.52 32.98
CA THR A 667 33.16 23.38 32.38
C THR A 667 33.45 23.58 30.89
N GLY A 668 32.74 24.50 30.23
CA GLY A 668 33.00 24.96 28.87
C GLY A 668 31.99 24.50 27.82
N PHE A 669 30.82 24.01 28.23
CA PHE A 669 29.68 23.84 27.32
C PHE A 669 29.01 25.18 27.03
N PHE A 670 28.20 25.26 25.97
CA PHE A 670 27.36 26.43 25.78
C PHE A 670 26.28 26.49 26.86
N ARG A 671 26.00 27.70 27.34
CA ARG A 671 24.74 28.01 28.01
C ARG A 671 23.65 27.96 26.94
N GLU A 672 23.03 26.80 26.80
CA GLU A 672 22.26 26.47 25.61
C GLU A 672 20.85 27.08 25.59
N TYR A 673 20.28 27.36 26.75
CA TYR A 673 18.98 28.02 26.87
C TYR A 673 19.00 28.92 28.11
N VAL A 674 18.84 30.22 27.88
CA VAL A 674 18.80 31.25 28.93
C VAL A 674 17.55 32.11 28.75
N ASP A 675 16.64 32.04 29.71
CA ASP A 675 15.45 32.89 29.79
C ASP A 675 15.68 33.98 30.85
N PHE A 676 16.04 35.18 30.39
CA PHE A 676 16.30 36.34 31.23
C PHE A 676 15.03 36.92 31.87
N GLU A 677 13.86 36.68 31.29
CA GLU A 677 12.59 37.13 31.86
C GLU A 677 12.19 36.28 33.07
N LYS A 678 12.43 34.97 33.00
CA LYS A 678 12.14 34.01 34.08
C LYS A 678 13.34 33.70 34.98
N GLN A 679 14.52 34.26 34.69
CA GLN A 679 15.78 33.97 35.38
C GLN A 679 16.14 32.47 35.37
N VAL A 680 15.89 31.81 34.23
CA VAL A 680 16.23 30.40 34.03
C VAL A 680 17.48 30.28 33.18
N ASP A 681 18.42 29.46 33.64
CA ASP A 681 19.61 29.03 32.90
C ASP A 681 19.61 27.50 32.91
N GLU A 682 19.37 26.87 31.76
CA GLU A 682 19.17 25.42 31.67
C GLU A 682 20.44 24.66 32.07
N GLN A 683 20.29 23.70 32.99
CA GLN A 683 21.38 22.88 33.51
C GLN A 683 21.37 21.45 32.93
N ASN A 684 20.26 21.04 32.31
CA ASN A 684 20.13 19.79 31.58
C ASN A 684 20.49 20.03 30.10
N LEU A 685 21.78 19.91 29.81
CA LEU A 685 22.31 20.14 28.47
C LEU A 685 21.85 19.05 27.50
N SER A 686 21.66 19.41 26.24
CA SER A 686 21.31 18.49 25.16
C SER A 686 22.44 18.32 24.17
N ILE A 687 22.73 17.07 23.79
CA ILE A 687 23.75 16.81 22.77
C ILE A 687 23.43 17.53 21.45
N ARG A 688 22.15 17.63 21.09
CA ARG A 688 21.70 18.31 19.86
C ARG A 688 22.03 19.80 19.88
N ARG A 689 21.61 20.54 20.91
CA ARG A 689 21.86 21.98 21.02
C ARG A 689 23.35 22.31 21.05
N GLN A 690 24.12 21.55 21.82
CA GLN A 690 25.58 21.70 21.87
C GLN A 690 26.22 21.45 20.50
N SER A 691 25.77 20.40 19.80
CA SER A 691 26.27 20.05 18.45
C SER A 691 25.98 21.14 17.43
N GLU A 692 24.76 21.67 17.42
CA GLU A 692 24.32 22.73 16.52
C GLU A 692 25.03 24.07 16.79
N GLY A 693 25.38 24.36 18.05
CA GLY A 693 26.22 25.49 18.42
C GLY A 693 27.64 25.35 17.86
N ILE A 694 28.26 24.17 18.03
CA ILE A 694 29.60 23.89 17.48
C ILE A 694 29.58 23.96 15.95
N TYR A 695 28.55 23.39 15.32
CA TYR A 695 28.33 23.44 13.87
C TYR A 695 28.35 24.88 13.34
N ALA A 696 27.55 25.76 13.95
CA ALA A 696 27.49 27.17 13.58
C ALA A 696 28.86 27.86 13.71
N MET A 697 29.56 27.62 14.83
CA MET A 697 30.86 28.24 15.07
C MET A 697 31.95 27.70 14.15
N LEU A 698 31.95 26.42 13.79
CA LEU A 698 32.92 25.88 12.83
C LEU A 698 32.71 26.48 11.43
N HIS A 699 31.47 26.70 11.00
CA HIS A 699 31.21 27.43 9.76
C HIS A 699 31.71 28.88 9.80
N PHE A 700 31.45 29.61 10.89
CA PHE A 700 31.99 30.95 11.10
C PHE A 700 33.52 30.96 11.05
N LEU A 701 34.17 30.11 11.83
CA LEU A 701 35.62 30.04 11.92
C LEU A 701 36.28 29.68 10.58
N HIS A 702 35.68 28.74 9.83
CA HIS A 702 36.16 28.39 8.50
C HIS A 702 36.04 29.57 7.52
N TYR A 703 34.89 30.23 7.47
CA TYR A 703 34.68 31.41 6.64
C TYR A 703 35.68 32.54 6.95
N GLU A 704 35.91 32.79 8.24
CA GLU A 704 36.88 33.80 8.68
C GLU A 704 38.30 33.44 8.28
N ARG A 705 38.69 32.17 8.43
CA ARG A 705 40.00 31.66 8.03
C ARG A 705 40.22 31.79 6.52
N GLU A 706 39.23 31.48 5.69
CA GLU A 706 39.28 31.68 4.24
C GLU A 706 39.46 33.16 3.87
N ALA A 707 38.88 34.06 4.67
CA ALA A 707 39.03 35.50 4.54
C ALA A 707 40.30 36.07 5.21
N GLY A 708 41.21 35.21 5.70
CA GLY A 708 42.47 35.61 6.33
C GLY A 708 42.35 36.17 7.75
N ARG A 709 41.20 36.01 8.41
CA ARG A 709 40.94 36.43 9.80
C ARG A 709 41.03 35.22 10.73
N VAL A 710 41.54 35.44 11.93
CA VAL A 710 41.77 34.37 12.91
C VAL A 710 41.14 34.73 14.25
N HIS A 711 40.56 33.73 14.92
CA HIS A 711 39.84 33.89 16.19
C HIS A 711 40.32 32.86 17.23
N PRO A 712 41.54 33.01 17.79
CA PRO A 712 42.18 31.96 18.59
C PRO A 712 41.40 31.55 19.84
N GLU A 713 40.71 32.50 20.49
CA GLU A 713 39.91 32.18 21.68
C GLU A 713 38.72 31.30 21.32
N TRP A 714 37.98 31.64 20.25
CA TRP A 714 36.90 30.80 19.74
C TRP A 714 37.38 29.41 19.33
N GLU A 715 38.49 29.33 18.60
CA GLU A 715 39.09 28.04 18.21
C GLU A 715 39.40 27.18 19.45
N ASN A 716 39.96 27.76 20.50
CA ASN A 716 40.26 27.05 21.75
C ASN A 716 38.99 26.57 22.47
N ARG A 717 37.93 27.41 22.53
CA ARG A 717 36.64 27.04 23.15
C ARG A 717 35.99 25.86 22.42
N ILE A 718 35.92 25.93 21.09
CA ILE A 718 35.32 24.88 20.27
C ILE A 718 36.12 23.58 20.35
N ARG A 719 37.45 23.65 20.33
CA ARG A 719 38.30 22.46 20.56
C ARG A 719 38.01 21.81 21.91
N LYS A 720 37.94 22.60 22.99
CA LYS A 720 37.63 22.10 24.34
C LYS A 720 36.28 21.37 24.38
N MET A 721 35.27 21.88 23.68
CA MET A 721 33.96 21.24 23.58
C MET A 721 34.00 19.91 22.81
N LEU A 722 34.73 19.85 21.69
CA LEU A 722 34.93 18.59 20.96
C LEU A 722 35.66 17.54 21.83
N ASP A 723 36.64 17.96 22.64
CA ASP A 723 37.30 17.07 23.60
C ASP A 723 36.38 16.65 24.76
N LEU A 724 35.35 17.43 25.10
CA LEU A 724 34.27 17.02 26.02
C LEU A 724 33.36 15.97 25.36
N PHE A 725 33.02 16.13 24.08
CA PHE A 725 32.24 15.12 23.34
C PHE A 725 32.94 13.76 23.32
N LEU A 726 34.26 13.73 23.12
CA LEU A 726 35.03 12.48 23.19
C LEU A 726 34.89 11.75 24.54
N ARG A 727 34.74 12.50 25.64
CA ARG A 727 34.55 11.94 26.99
C ARG A 727 33.11 11.55 27.29
N LEU A 728 32.15 12.20 26.64
CA LEU A 728 30.72 11.95 26.81
C LEU A 728 30.24 10.73 26.00
N GLN A 729 30.94 10.38 24.91
CA GLN A 729 30.53 9.28 24.03
C GLN A 729 30.56 7.93 24.76
N ASN A 730 29.44 7.21 24.73
CA ASN A 730 29.30 5.88 25.31
C ASN A 730 30.14 4.84 24.56
N GLU A 731 30.48 3.73 25.19
CA GLU A 731 31.31 2.66 24.59
C GLU A 731 30.76 2.15 23.24
N ASP A 732 29.44 2.05 23.12
CA ASP A 732 28.74 1.61 21.89
C ASP A 732 28.74 2.67 20.76
N GLY A 733 29.32 3.85 20.99
CA GLY A 733 29.41 4.94 20.02
C GLY A 733 28.27 5.95 20.09
N SER A 734 27.24 5.69 20.90
CA SER A 734 26.11 6.61 21.09
C SER A 734 26.46 7.82 21.95
N PHE A 735 25.61 8.85 21.86
CA PHE A 735 25.60 9.96 22.80
C PHE A 735 24.28 9.99 23.58
N PRO A 736 24.30 10.34 24.88
CA PRO A 736 23.07 10.58 25.62
C PRO A 736 22.34 11.81 25.07
N ARG A 737 21.01 11.74 24.97
CA ARG A 737 20.16 12.87 24.55
C ARG A 737 20.33 14.07 25.48
N LYS A 738 20.44 13.84 26.79
CA LYS A 738 20.62 14.90 27.81
C LYS A 738 21.63 14.51 28.90
N PHE A 739 22.39 15.50 29.38
CA PHE A 739 23.45 15.34 30.38
C PHE A 739 23.68 16.64 31.17
N HIS A 740 24.36 16.54 32.31
CA HIS A 740 24.79 17.70 33.10
C HIS A 740 26.20 18.14 32.73
N GLU A 741 26.61 19.35 33.15
CA GLU A 741 27.92 19.90 32.79
C GLU A 741 29.13 19.09 33.33
N ASP A 742 28.90 18.22 34.32
CA ASP A 742 29.86 17.27 34.89
C ASP A 742 29.90 15.90 34.16
N LEU A 743 29.15 15.79 33.05
CA LEU A 743 28.98 14.60 32.20
C LEU A 743 28.07 13.50 32.79
N SER A 744 27.40 13.74 33.92
CA SER A 744 26.39 12.80 34.40
C SER A 744 25.16 12.77 33.49
N ILE A 745 24.61 11.57 33.25
CA ILE A 745 23.58 11.32 32.24
C ILE A 745 22.19 11.59 32.81
N VAL A 746 21.38 12.39 32.11
CA VAL A 746 19.98 12.67 32.43
C VAL A 746 19.04 11.82 31.59
N ASP A 747 19.32 11.74 30.28
CA ASP A 747 18.58 10.92 29.33
C ASP A 747 19.57 10.15 28.47
N LYS A 748 19.59 8.82 28.67
CA LYS A 748 20.51 7.90 28.00
C LYS A 748 20.08 7.52 26.58
N SER A 749 18.92 7.99 26.10
CA SER A 749 18.44 7.63 24.76
C SER A 749 19.42 8.09 23.68
N GLY A 750 19.75 7.20 22.75
CA GLY A 750 20.75 7.44 21.70
C GLY A 750 20.16 8.03 20.41
N GLY A 751 18.88 8.41 20.39
CA GLY A 751 18.21 8.88 19.17
C GLY A 751 18.80 10.17 18.56
N SER A 752 19.33 11.05 19.41
CA SER A 752 20.04 12.28 18.98
C SER A 752 21.53 12.07 18.62
N THR A 753 22.04 10.83 18.59
CA THR A 753 23.48 10.55 18.36
C THR A 753 24.00 11.19 17.06
N SER A 754 23.17 11.19 16.01
CA SER A 754 23.50 11.71 14.68
C SER A 754 23.84 13.21 14.67
N SER A 755 23.30 14.00 15.60
CA SER A 755 23.61 15.44 15.67
C SER A 755 25.08 15.69 16.01
N ALA A 756 25.69 14.82 16.83
CA ALA A 756 27.09 14.94 17.26
C ALA A 756 28.08 14.59 16.15
N THR A 757 27.66 13.80 15.14
CA THR A 757 28.52 13.41 14.02
C THR A 757 28.99 14.62 13.22
N LEU A 758 28.10 15.56 12.93
CA LEU A 758 28.40 16.75 12.11
C LEU A 758 29.58 17.56 12.68
N PRO A 759 29.53 18.09 13.92
CA PRO A 759 30.62 18.88 14.47
C PRO A 759 31.91 18.06 14.68
N LEU A 760 31.83 16.75 14.92
CA LEU A 760 33.02 15.89 15.02
C LEU A 760 33.74 15.76 13.68
N VAL A 761 33.00 15.53 12.59
CA VAL A 761 33.57 15.46 11.23
C VAL A 761 34.14 16.82 10.80
N MET A 762 33.40 17.90 11.06
CA MET A 762 33.88 19.26 10.79
C MET A 762 35.12 19.61 11.62
N GLY A 763 35.14 19.22 12.90
CA GLY A 763 36.28 19.40 13.81
C GLY A 763 37.53 18.65 13.34
N TYR A 764 37.37 17.41 12.87
CA TYR A 764 38.46 16.66 12.23
C TYR A 764 39.04 17.43 11.04
N LYS A 765 38.18 17.90 10.13
CA LYS A 765 38.62 18.66 8.95
C LYS A 765 39.31 19.98 9.32
N TYR A 766 38.77 20.70 10.31
CA TYR A 766 39.24 22.03 10.69
C TYR A 766 40.55 22.01 11.49
N TYR A 767 40.70 21.03 12.41
CA TYR A 767 41.84 20.92 13.33
C TYR A 767 42.87 19.84 12.96
N GLY A 768 42.52 18.90 12.06
CA GLY A 768 43.38 17.79 11.68
C GLY A 768 43.51 16.68 12.74
N ASP A 769 42.68 16.69 13.79
CA ASP A 769 42.73 15.70 14.87
C ASP A 769 41.87 14.47 14.56
N LYS A 770 42.54 13.32 14.37
CA LYS A 770 41.91 12.06 13.96
C LYS A 770 40.95 11.49 15.02
N ARG A 771 41.12 11.84 16.30
CA ARG A 771 40.25 11.35 17.38
C ARG A 771 38.80 11.74 17.14
N TYR A 772 38.56 12.92 16.55
CA TYR A 772 37.21 13.38 16.23
C TYR A 772 36.57 12.56 15.10
N LEU A 773 37.35 12.18 14.07
CA LEU A 773 36.86 11.31 13.00
C LEU A 773 36.54 9.91 13.51
N GLU A 774 37.40 9.34 14.37
CA GLU A 774 37.17 8.03 14.99
C GLU A 774 35.89 8.01 15.82
N ALA A 775 35.67 9.06 16.63
CA ALA A 775 34.41 9.22 17.38
C ALA A 775 33.21 9.38 16.44
N ALA A 776 33.31 10.17 15.37
CA ALA A 776 32.25 10.30 14.37
C ALA A 776 31.92 8.97 13.68
N MET A 777 32.92 8.17 13.33
CA MET A 777 32.68 6.85 12.74
C MET A 777 31.93 5.92 13.70
N ARG A 778 32.27 5.92 14.98
CA ARG A 778 31.53 5.17 16.02
C ARG A 778 30.06 5.58 16.13
N THR A 779 29.74 6.85 15.89
CA THR A 779 28.33 7.28 15.83
C THR A 779 27.60 6.61 14.66
N ALA A 780 28.26 6.44 13.51
CA ALA A 780 27.67 5.79 12.35
C ALA A 780 27.48 4.29 12.56
N ASP A 781 28.43 3.62 13.20
CA ASP A 781 28.30 2.21 13.59
C ASP A 781 27.07 2.01 14.50
N TYR A 782 26.86 2.91 15.47
CA TYR A 782 25.67 2.89 16.31
C TYR A 782 24.37 3.12 15.51
N MET A 783 24.36 4.15 14.65
CA MET A 783 23.18 4.51 13.83
C MET A 783 22.77 3.37 12.90
N GLU A 784 23.73 2.74 12.23
CA GLU A 784 23.47 1.62 11.32
C GLU A 784 22.70 0.50 12.03
N GLN A 785 23.20 0.06 13.18
CA GLN A 785 22.65 -1.09 13.92
C GLN A 785 21.33 -0.78 14.66
N ASN A 786 21.15 0.45 15.12
CA ASN A 786 20.06 0.79 16.04
C ASN A 786 18.97 1.67 15.44
N ILE A 787 19.26 2.39 14.35
CA ILE A 787 18.37 3.38 13.77
C ILE A 787 18.04 3.03 12.31
N ILE A 788 19.07 2.93 11.45
CA ILE A 788 18.89 2.85 9.99
C ILE A 788 18.38 1.47 9.56
N LEU A 789 19.08 0.39 9.89
CA LEU A 789 18.68 -0.97 9.48
C LEU A 789 17.31 -1.38 10.04
N LYS A 790 16.92 -0.80 11.18
CA LYS A 790 15.64 -1.07 11.84
C LYS A 790 14.51 -0.15 11.39
N SER A 791 14.81 0.92 10.64
CA SER A 791 13.88 2.01 10.33
C SER A 791 13.19 2.57 11.60
N ASP A 792 13.99 2.83 12.65
CA ASP A 792 13.53 3.23 13.99
C ASP A 792 14.21 4.54 14.39
N TYR A 793 13.76 5.64 13.76
CA TYR A 793 14.30 7.00 13.93
C TYR A 793 13.48 7.78 14.96
N PHE A 794 14.09 8.20 16.07
CA PHE A 794 13.37 8.82 17.19
C PHE A 794 14.23 9.81 17.99
N SER A 795 13.57 10.58 18.87
CA SER A 795 14.20 11.39 19.92
C SER A 795 15.15 12.49 19.44
N SER A 796 15.09 12.91 18.17
CA SER A 796 15.83 14.11 17.74
C SER A 796 15.02 15.38 17.96
N THR A 797 13.69 15.32 17.86
CA THR A 797 12.78 16.40 18.27
C THR A 797 12.78 16.55 19.79
N LEU A 798 13.40 17.63 20.31
CA LEU A 798 13.74 17.72 21.74
C LEU A 798 12.54 17.78 22.68
N ASP A 799 11.38 18.17 22.18
CA ASP A 799 10.11 18.26 22.90
C ASP A 799 9.17 17.07 22.64
N ALA A 800 9.60 16.06 21.87
CA ALA A 800 8.85 14.82 21.62
C ALA A 800 9.71 13.58 21.92
N ASN A 801 9.08 12.44 22.15
CA ASN A 801 9.78 11.17 22.30
C ASN A 801 9.05 10.09 21.50
N CYS A 802 9.00 10.28 20.18
CA CYS A 802 8.35 9.38 19.24
C CYS A 802 9.21 9.22 17.98
N GLU A 803 8.71 8.48 17.01
CA GLU A 803 9.25 8.48 15.66
C GLU A 803 9.17 9.91 15.08
N ASP A 804 10.29 10.40 14.54
CA ASP A 804 10.38 11.80 14.06
C ASP A 804 11.27 11.95 12.81
N LYS A 805 10.90 12.93 11.97
CA LYS A 805 11.60 13.28 10.75
C LYS A 805 13.03 13.75 11.02
N GLU A 806 13.23 14.56 12.06
CA GLU A 806 14.53 15.20 12.33
C GLU A 806 15.64 14.19 12.60
N ALA A 807 15.33 13.06 13.25
CA ALA A 807 16.27 11.98 13.50
C ALA A 807 16.79 11.36 12.20
N SER A 808 15.90 11.14 11.24
CA SER A 808 16.26 10.62 9.92
C SER A 808 17.04 11.62 9.07
N LEU A 809 16.70 12.92 9.17
CA LEU A 809 17.44 13.99 8.52
C LEU A 809 18.88 14.07 9.05
N TYR A 810 19.05 14.11 10.37
CA TYR A 810 20.40 14.13 10.95
C TYR A 810 21.19 12.87 10.61
N ALA A 811 20.56 11.68 10.63
CA ALA A 811 21.23 10.45 10.23
C ALA A 811 21.70 10.49 8.77
N SER A 812 20.88 11.04 7.87
CA SER A 812 21.23 11.21 6.46
C SER A 812 22.39 12.21 6.28
N VAL A 813 22.29 13.40 6.88
CA VAL A 813 23.32 14.45 6.80
C VAL A 813 24.64 14.02 7.45
N ALA A 814 24.59 13.32 8.58
CA ALA A 814 25.76 12.78 9.27
C ALA A 814 26.55 11.81 8.39
N ASN A 815 25.86 10.87 7.75
CA ASN A 815 26.46 9.90 6.85
C ASN A 815 26.96 10.56 5.54
N TYR A 816 26.28 11.60 5.05
CA TYR A 816 26.80 12.43 3.96
C TYR A 816 28.14 13.08 4.32
N TYR A 817 28.27 13.67 5.51
CA TYR A 817 29.51 14.32 5.95
C TYR A 817 30.66 13.30 6.08
N LEU A 818 30.39 12.12 6.63
CA LEU A 818 31.35 11.02 6.69
C LEU A 818 31.75 10.53 5.29
N ALA A 819 30.81 10.43 4.35
CA ALA A 819 31.10 10.07 2.98
C ALA A 819 32.02 11.08 2.27
N LEU A 820 31.86 12.38 2.56
CA LEU A 820 32.70 13.46 2.01
C LEU A 820 34.15 13.43 2.54
N VAL A 821 34.38 13.06 3.79
CA VAL A 821 35.73 13.05 4.40
C VAL A 821 36.46 11.71 4.27
N THR A 822 35.75 10.63 3.96
CA THR A 822 36.33 9.28 3.76
C THR A 822 36.52 8.96 2.29
N ARG A 823 37.13 7.81 1.97
CA ARG A 823 37.43 7.37 0.60
C ARG A 823 37.21 5.87 0.44
N GLY A 824 37.09 5.40 -0.80
CA GLY A 824 36.95 3.98 -1.14
C GLY A 824 35.71 3.36 -0.51
N GLU A 825 35.85 2.12 -0.03
CA GLU A 825 34.74 1.33 0.53
C GLU A 825 34.03 2.02 1.71
N LYS A 826 34.76 2.77 2.55
CA LYS A 826 34.15 3.51 3.66
C LYS A 826 33.23 4.63 3.18
N SER A 827 33.65 5.38 2.15
CA SER A 827 32.83 6.44 1.57
C SER A 827 31.57 5.86 0.91
N GLU A 828 31.72 4.72 0.23
CA GLU A 828 30.59 3.99 -0.35
C GLU A 828 29.63 3.46 0.73
N HIS A 829 30.15 2.96 1.85
CA HIS A 829 29.35 2.52 2.98
C HIS A 829 28.48 3.63 3.55
N TYR A 830 29.08 4.77 3.89
CA TYR A 830 28.35 5.91 4.40
C TYR A 830 27.40 6.52 3.35
N ALA A 831 27.73 6.45 2.06
CA ALA A 831 26.81 6.86 1.00
C ALA A 831 25.53 6.00 0.98
N ARG A 832 25.63 4.68 1.18
CA ARG A 832 24.46 3.80 1.29
C ARG A 832 23.64 4.10 2.54
N LEU A 833 24.27 4.23 3.71
CA LEU A 833 23.57 4.60 4.95
C LEU A 833 22.86 5.96 4.83
N CYS A 834 23.50 6.93 4.17
CA CYS A 834 22.92 8.24 3.86
C CYS A 834 21.65 8.10 3.01
N ARG A 835 21.71 7.28 1.96
CA ARG A 835 20.59 6.99 1.05
C ARG A 835 19.41 6.35 1.79
N ASP A 836 19.68 5.32 2.57
CA ASP A 836 18.63 4.56 3.26
C ASP A 836 17.92 5.45 4.30
N ALA A 837 18.67 6.29 5.03
CA ALA A 837 18.10 7.31 5.90
C ALA A 837 17.33 8.42 5.15
N ALA A 838 17.76 8.77 3.93
CA ALA A 838 17.06 9.76 3.11
C ALA A 838 15.67 9.28 2.68
N TYR A 839 15.49 8.01 2.32
CA TYR A 839 14.16 7.48 1.99
C TYR A 839 13.20 7.55 3.17
N PHE A 840 13.67 7.21 4.38
CA PHE A 840 12.84 7.38 5.57
C PHE A 840 12.50 8.86 5.78
N ALA A 841 13.48 9.77 5.72
CA ALA A 841 13.23 11.21 5.84
C ALA A 841 12.20 11.71 4.82
N LEU A 842 12.31 11.28 3.55
CA LEU A 842 11.40 11.64 2.48
C LEU A 842 9.97 11.10 2.66
N SER A 843 9.78 10.00 3.39
CA SER A 843 8.45 9.50 3.73
C SER A 843 7.61 10.47 4.60
N TRP A 844 8.26 11.45 5.23
CA TRP A 844 7.59 12.52 6.00
C TRP A 844 7.20 13.72 5.14
N TYR A 845 7.65 13.78 3.88
CA TYR A 845 7.36 14.88 2.97
C TYR A 845 6.15 14.57 2.09
N TYR A 846 5.19 15.49 2.07
CA TYR A 846 3.97 15.33 1.29
C TYR A 846 4.28 15.25 -0.21
N LEU A 847 3.68 14.27 -0.88
CA LEU A 847 3.77 14.09 -2.33
C LEU A 847 2.54 14.67 -3.06
N TRP A 848 1.56 15.17 -2.30
CA TRP A 848 0.29 15.68 -2.79
C TRP A 848 -0.15 16.93 -2.00
N ASP A 849 -1.15 17.64 -2.50
CA ASP A 849 -1.68 18.84 -1.87
C ASP A 849 -2.95 18.55 -1.08
N VAL A 850 -2.89 18.77 0.23
CA VAL A 850 -4.02 18.61 1.14
C VAL A 850 -5.08 19.68 0.85
N PRO A 851 -6.36 19.31 0.73
CA PRO A 851 -7.44 20.27 0.53
C PRO A 851 -7.75 21.05 1.81
N PHE A 852 -8.12 22.32 1.62
CA PHE A 852 -8.57 23.23 2.66
C PHE A 852 -10.00 23.69 2.36
N ALA A 853 -10.79 23.89 3.41
CA ALA A 853 -12.10 24.48 3.32
C ALA A 853 -12.00 26.00 3.14
N LYS A 854 -12.95 26.60 2.41
CA LYS A 854 -13.02 28.06 2.24
C LYS A 854 -13.07 28.78 3.60
N GLY A 855 -12.27 29.82 3.77
CA GLY A 855 -12.12 30.56 5.03
C GLY A 855 -11.00 30.06 5.93
N GLN A 856 -10.35 28.94 5.59
CA GLN A 856 -9.07 28.55 6.16
C GLN A 856 -7.96 29.37 5.49
N MET A 857 -7.28 30.21 6.26
CA MET A 857 -6.31 31.19 5.74
C MET A 857 -5.27 30.58 4.81
N LEU A 858 -4.69 29.43 5.17
CA LEU A 858 -3.68 28.77 4.33
C LEU A 858 -4.23 28.31 2.98
N GLY A 859 -5.47 27.81 2.97
CA GLY A 859 -6.18 27.46 1.74
C GLY A 859 -6.49 28.68 0.88
N ASP A 860 -6.98 29.76 1.50
CA ASP A 860 -7.29 31.02 0.82
C ASP A 860 -6.03 31.72 0.27
N LEU A 861 -4.85 31.47 0.87
CA LEU A 861 -3.54 31.90 0.37
C LEU A 861 -3.02 31.00 -0.77
N GLY A 862 -3.66 29.86 -1.04
CA GLY A 862 -3.28 28.92 -2.09
C GLY A 862 -2.11 28.00 -1.72
N LEU A 863 -1.93 27.68 -0.43
CA LEU A 863 -0.87 26.77 0.02
C LEU A 863 -0.98 25.40 -0.65
N GLN A 864 0.11 25.00 -1.31
CA GLN A 864 0.35 23.66 -1.83
C GLN A 864 1.27 22.91 -0.85
N THR A 865 0.76 21.85 -0.22
CA THR A 865 1.48 21.11 0.82
C THR A 865 2.54 20.16 0.27
N ARG A 866 2.51 19.79 -1.02
CA ARG A 866 3.56 18.93 -1.60
C ARG A 866 4.95 19.53 -1.37
N GLY A 867 5.92 18.73 -0.97
CA GLY A 867 7.26 19.17 -0.60
C GLY A 867 7.40 19.71 0.83
N TRP A 868 6.31 19.83 1.61
CA TRP A 868 6.40 20.14 3.03
C TRP A 868 6.53 18.88 3.88
N GLY A 869 7.32 18.94 4.96
CA GLY A 869 7.61 17.79 5.82
C GLY A 869 6.85 17.84 7.15
N ASN A 870 6.11 16.78 7.47
CA ASN A 870 5.53 16.59 8.81
C ASN A 870 6.64 16.40 9.85
N VAL A 871 6.41 16.75 11.12
CA VAL A 871 7.47 16.77 12.14
C VAL A 871 7.65 15.42 12.81
N SER A 872 6.59 14.95 13.47
CA SER A 872 6.61 13.72 14.25
C SER A 872 5.19 13.21 14.49
N VAL A 873 5.06 12.02 15.08
CA VAL A 873 3.75 11.48 15.47
C VAL A 873 3.07 12.40 16.49
N GLU A 874 3.83 12.94 17.46
CA GLU A 874 3.30 13.84 18.49
C GLU A 874 2.97 15.26 17.97
N ASN A 875 3.75 15.73 16.99
CA ASN A 875 3.65 17.08 16.42
C ASN A 875 3.17 16.98 14.96
N ASN A 876 1.87 16.77 14.76
CA ASN A 876 1.29 16.48 13.43
C ASN A 876 1.02 17.74 12.57
N HIS A 877 2.01 18.61 12.43
CA HIS A 877 2.00 19.80 11.58
C HIS A 877 3.19 19.76 10.60
N ILE A 878 3.12 20.53 9.52
CA ILE A 878 4.26 20.68 8.60
C ILE A 878 5.14 21.88 8.96
N ASP A 879 6.42 21.78 8.63
CA ASP A 879 7.40 22.84 8.85
C ASP A 879 8.51 22.87 7.78
N VAL A 880 9.49 23.76 7.96
CA VAL A 880 10.59 24.00 7.01
C VAL A 880 11.91 23.29 7.38
N PHE A 881 11.91 22.34 8.32
CA PHE A 881 13.15 21.72 8.81
C PHE A 881 13.85 20.91 7.72
N ILE A 882 14.91 21.48 7.15
CA ILE A 882 15.63 20.90 5.99
C ILE A 882 17.15 20.86 6.13
N PHE A 883 17.77 21.68 6.98
CA PHE A 883 19.23 21.78 7.28
C PHE A 883 20.15 20.78 6.53
N GLY A 884 20.67 21.19 5.37
CA GLY A 884 21.60 20.39 4.54
C GLY A 884 20.99 19.26 3.71
N PHE A 885 19.74 18.86 3.94
CA PHE A 885 19.13 17.70 3.28
C PHE A 885 18.88 17.89 1.79
N ALA A 886 18.54 19.10 1.32
CA ALA A 886 18.41 19.36 -0.12
C ALA A 886 19.73 19.13 -0.87
N ASP A 887 20.87 19.47 -0.26
CA ASP A 887 22.20 19.16 -0.80
C ASP A 887 22.45 17.65 -0.77
N VAL A 888 22.07 16.96 0.32
CA VAL A 888 22.16 15.49 0.41
C VAL A 888 21.38 14.82 -0.73
N LEU A 889 20.13 15.21 -0.97
CA LEU A 889 19.31 14.66 -2.04
C LEU A 889 19.93 14.90 -3.42
N THR A 890 20.43 16.11 -3.66
CA THR A 890 21.11 16.45 -4.92
C THR A 890 22.39 15.62 -5.11
N TRP A 891 23.15 15.41 -4.03
CA TRP A 891 24.35 14.59 -4.04
C TRP A 891 24.03 13.11 -4.27
N LEU A 892 23.05 12.55 -3.54
CA LEU A 892 22.59 11.17 -3.71
C LEU A 892 22.08 10.90 -5.12
N SER A 893 21.34 11.85 -5.70
CA SER A 893 20.84 11.76 -7.07
C SER A 893 21.98 11.52 -8.06
N LYS A 894 23.07 12.28 -7.95
CA LYS A 894 24.27 12.10 -8.78
C LYS A 894 25.05 10.84 -8.43
N ARG A 895 25.11 10.49 -7.15
CA ARG A 895 25.92 9.37 -6.65
C ARG A 895 25.37 8.00 -7.02
N PHE A 896 24.03 7.88 -7.06
CA PHE A 896 23.31 6.62 -7.29
C PHE A 896 22.48 6.59 -8.58
N ASP A 897 22.55 7.64 -9.40
CA ASP A 897 21.72 7.80 -10.61
C ASP A 897 20.20 7.69 -10.31
N GLU A 898 19.79 8.33 -9.22
CA GLU A 898 18.40 8.33 -8.74
C GLU A 898 17.80 9.74 -8.93
N PRO A 899 17.12 10.02 -10.06
CA PRO A 899 16.64 11.36 -10.41
C PRO A 899 15.52 11.86 -9.49
N ARG A 900 14.77 10.96 -8.82
CA ARG A 900 13.68 11.36 -7.92
C ARG A 900 14.18 12.25 -6.79
N PHE A 901 15.39 12.01 -6.28
CA PHE A 901 15.96 12.82 -5.19
C PHE A 901 16.18 14.28 -5.57
N SER A 902 16.83 14.55 -6.70
CA SER A 902 17.08 15.93 -7.14
C SER A 902 15.77 16.64 -7.54
N SER A 903 14.84 15.90 -8.15
CA SER A 903 13.50 16.41 -8.46
C SER A 903 12.75 16.78 -7.18
N MET A 904 12.73 15.91 -6.17
CA MET A 904 12.09 16.18 -4.88
C MET A 904 12.76 17.33 -4.12
N ALA A 905 14.09 17.45 -4.18
CA ALA A 905 14.80 18.59 -3.61
C ALA A 905 14.33 19.93 -4.23
N ASN A 906 14.01 19.94 -5.53
CA ASN A 906 13.44 21.10 -6.21
C ASN A 906 11.99 21.38 -5.80
N VAL A 907 11.18 20.33 -5.62
CA VAL A 907 9.82 20.48 -5.06
C VAL A 907 9.90 21.13 -3.67
N ILE A 908 10.69 20.56 -2.76
CA ILE A 908 10.91 21.13 -1.42
C ILE A 908 11.38 22.60 -1.52
N SER A 909 12.41 22.88 -2.33
CA SER A 909 12.98 24.24 -2.43
C SER A 909 11.98 25.30 -2.90
N THR A 910 11.04 24.92 -3.77
CA THR A 910 10.00 25.84 -4.27
C THR A 910 8.83 25.96 -3.31
N SER A 911 8.41 24.85 -2.69
CA SER A 911 7.32 24.84 -1.71
C SER A 911 7.61 25.73 -0.49
N MET A 912 8.86 25.77 -0.03
CA MET A 912 9.28 26.57 1.12
C MET A 912 9.37 28.09 0.87
N ARG A 913 8.88 28.59 -0.28
CA ARG A 913 8.80 30.03 -0.59
C ARG A 913 7.39 30.59 -0.46
N GLN A 914 6.38 29.73 -0.28
CA GLN A 914 4.96 30.11 -0.37
C GLN A 914 4.51 31.05 0.75
N LEU A 915 4.96 30.83 1.99
CA LEU A 915 4.46 31.54 3.16
C LEU A 915 5.38 32.68 3.62
N LEU A 916 6.13 33.24 2.68
CA LEU A 916 7.14 34.27 2.94
C LEU A 916 6.49 35.62 3.28
N PRO A 917 6.63 36.17 4.51
CA PRO A 917 5.92 37.40 4.88
C PRO A 917 6.60 38.66 4.36
N PHE A 918 5.90 39.44 3.55
CA PHE A 918 6.31 40.77 3.09
C PHE A 918 5.17 41.79 3.19
N GLU A 919 5.49 43.06 2.95
CA GLU A 919 4.52 44.14 3.02
C GLU A 919 3.38 43.94 2.02
N GLY A 920 2.13 43.92 2.52
CA GLY A 920 0.93 43.60 1.71
C GLY A 920 0.62 42.10 1.59
N HIS A 921 1.53 41.22 2.04
CA HIS A 921 1.34 39.76 2.06
C HIS A 921 2.06 39.16 3.27
N LEU A 922 1.54 39.48 4.45
CA LEU A 922 2.14 39.08 5.73
C LEU A 922 1.81 37.64 6.13
N CYS A 923 0.93 36.96 5.39
CA CYS A 923 0.51 35.57 5.62
C CYS A 923 -0.01 35.29 7.04
N GLY A 924 -0.47 36.31 7.78
CA GLY A 924 -0.90 36.18 9.18
C GLY A 924 0.18 36.51 10.23
N VAL A 925 1.41 36.82 9.83
CA VAL A 925 2.53 37.19 10.71
C VAL A 925 2.68 38.70 10.83
N ALA A 926 2.97 39.24 12.02
CA ALA A 926 2.99 40.70 12.23
C ALA A 926 4.11 41.46 11.50
N LYS A 927 5.22 40.81 11.15
CA LYS A 927 6.43 41.47 10.66
C LYS A 927 7.02 40.78 9.42
N PRO A 928 7.47 41.55 8.41
CA PRO A 928 8.25 41.01 7.31
C PRO A 928 9.53 40.32 7.76
N GLY A 929 9.90 39.22 7.10
CA GLY A 929 11.12 38.45 7.37
C GLY A 929 11.02 37.42 8.50
N TYR A 930 9.92 37.41 9.27
CA TYR A 930 9.66 36.41 10.32
C TYR A 930 8.92 35.22 9.72
N TYR A 931 9.64 34.22 9.20
CA TYR A 931 8.99 33.10 8.53
C TYR A 931 8.16 32.26 9.52
N PRO A 932 6.90 31.89 9.18
CA PRO A 932 6.01 31.19 10.10
C PRO A 932 6.48 29.77 10.43
N GLU A 933 5.96 29.24 11.52
CA GLU A 933 6.15 27.86 12.01
C GLU A 933 4.78 27.25 12.32
N VAL A 934 4.73 25.94 12.59
CA VAL A 934 3.53 25.24 13.03
C VAL A 934 2.38 25.42 12.04
N ILE A 935 2.63 24.98 10.81
CA ILE A 935 1.66 25.08 9.72
C ILE A 935 0.66 23.93 9.88
N GLN A 936 -0.54 24.23 10.40
CA GLN A 936 -1.53 23.20 10.71
C GLN A 936 -2.31 22.84 9.44
N HIS A 937 -1.93 21.76 8.78
CA HIS A 937 -2.57 21.29 7.54
C HIS A 937 -3.55 20.13 7.75
N THR A 938 -3.58 19.52 8.95
CA THR A 938 -4.51 18.44 9.33
C THR A 938 -5.51 18.92 10.38
N ASN A 939 -6.50 18.10 10.74
CA ASN A 939 -7.46 18.40 11.81
C ASN A 939 -6.83 18.44 13.23
N TRP A 940 -5.51 18.31 13.33
CA TRP A 940 -4.76 18.53 14.55
C TRP A 940 -4.65 20.04 14.89
N ASP A 941 -4.73 20.35 16.17
CA ASP A 941 -4.75 21.72 16.72
C ASP A 941 -3.66 21.90 17.78
N TYR A 942 -2.68 22.75 17.51
CA TYR A 942 -1.63 23.14 18.46
C TYR A 942 -2.16 24.03 19.61
N GLY A 943 -3.41 24.48 19.52
CA GLY A 943 -4.06 25.33 20.53
C GLY A 943 -4.63 26.64 19.99
N ARG A 944 -4.64 26.83 18.66
CA ARG A 944 -5.22 28.01 18.01
C ARG A 944 -5.71 27.68 16.60
N ASN A 945 -7.02 27.80 16.41
CA ASN A 945 -7.79 27.67 15.15
C ASN A 945 -7.71 26.32 14.41
N GLY A 946 -6.70 25.48 14.66
CA GLY A 946 -6.51 24.19 14.00
C GLY A 946 -6.20 24.29 12.51
N LYS A 947 -6.58 23.25 11.74
CA LYS A 947 -6.39 23.14 10.28
C LYS A 947 -6.61 24.46 9.57
N GLY A 948 -5.64 24.86 8.74
CA GLY A 948 -5.72 26.05 7.91
C GLY A 948 -5.08 27.31 8.49
N PHE A 949 -4.43 27.21 9.65
CA PHE A 949 -3.87 28.35 10.39
C PHE A 949 -2.55 27.99 11.09
N TYR A 950 -1.86 29.00 11.62
CA TYR A 950 -0.71 28.80 12.51
C TYR A 950 -1.13 28.72 13.97
N ASN A 951 -0.22 28.20 14.79
CA ASN A 951 -0.29 28.38 16.23
C ASN A 951 -0.12 29.87 16.64
N ASP A 952 -0.41 30.22 17.89
CA ASP A 952 -0.16 31.56 18.41
C ASP A 952 1.30 31.86 18.72
N ILE A 953 2.04 30.81 19.09
CA ILE A 953 3.46 30.83 19.40
C ILE A 953 4.22 30.15 18.28
N PHE A 954 5.29 30.80 17.83
CA PHE A 954 6.20 30.30 16.80
C PHE A 954 7.65 30.68 17.11
N ALA A 955 8.57 30.06 16.39
CA ALA A 955 10.00 30.22 16.56
C ALA A 955 10.69 30.58 15.23
N PRO A 956 10.68 31.87 14.85
CA PRO A 956 11.30 32.32 13.59
C PRO A 956 12.82 32.15 13.56
N GLY A 957 13.47 31.95 14.72
CA GLY A 957 14.92 31.75 14.78
C GLY A 957 15.37 30.58 13.91
N TRP A 958 14.76 29.42 14.11
CA TRP A 958 15.16 28.25 13.34
C TRP A 958 14.54 28.18 11.95
N THR A 959 13.32 28.68 11.73
CA THR A 959 12.70 28.67 10.39
C THR A 959 13.50 29.53 9.42
N VAL A 960 13.93 30.73 9.85
CA VAL A 960 14.83 31.60 9.08
C VAL A 960 16.16 30.90 8.82
N ALA A 961 16.76 30.27 9.84
CA ALA A 961 18.03 29.57 9.68
C ALA A 961 17.95 28.41 8.67
N SER A 962 16.87 27.63 8.72
CA SER A 962 16.66 26.46 7.84
C SER A 962 16.51 26.87 6.38
N LEU A 963 15.68 27.89 6.13
CA LEU A 963 15.52 28.45 4.79
C LEU A 963 16.82 29.08 4.28
N TRP A 964 17.57 29.75 5.17
CA TRP A 964 18.83 30.36 4.78
C TRP A 964 19.84 29.33 4.27
N GLU A 965 19.90 28.16 4.92
CA GLU A 965 20.74 27.05 4.47
C GLU A 965 20.24 26.43 3.17
N LEU A 966 18.94 26.17 3.06
CA LEU A 966 18.32 25.67 1.82
C LEU A 966 18.68 26.54 0.60
N TYR A 967 18.74 27.85 0.81
CA TYR A 967 19.06 28.83 -0.23
C TYR A 967 20.55 29.24 -0.27
N SER A 968 21.41 28.49 0.43
CA SER A 968 22.87 28.65 0.38
C SER A 968 23.57 27.31 0.08
N PRO A 969 23.21 26.63 -1.02
CA PRO A 969 23.60 25.24 -1.30
C PRO A 969 25.12 25.06 -1.41
N GLY A 970 25.57 23.82 -1.17
CA GLY A 970 26.96 23.38 -1.29
C GLY A 970 27.88 23.84 -0.15
N ARG A 971 27.33 24.33 0.96
CA ARG A 971 28.12 24.81 2.11
C ARG A 971 28.97 23.69 2.73
N ALA A 972 28.41 22.47 2.83
CA ALA A 972 29.13 21.30 3.33
C ALA A 972 30.29 20.91 2.41
N GLU A 973 30.03 20.78 1.10
CA GLU A 973 31.07 20.42 0.13
C GLU A 973 32.23 21.42 0.16
N ARG A 974 31.93 22.73 0.15
CA ARG A 974 32.96 23.79 0.26
C ARG A 974 33.82 23.62 1.51
N PHE A 975 33.20 23.38 2.66
CA PHE A 975 33.90 23.17 3.92
C PHE A 975 34.88 21.97 3.87
N PHE A 976 34.49 20.89 3.19
CA PHE A 976 35.29 19.67 3.11
C PHE A 976 36.24 19.59 1.90
N HIS A 977 36.05 20.45 0.89
CA HIS A 977 36.99 20.61 -0.23
C HIS A 977 38.33 21.21 0.24
N LYS A 978 39.35 21.11 -0.60
CA LYS A 978 40.72 21.54 -0.32
C LYS A 978 41.04 22.84 -1.00
#